data_AF-A0A8H6IAX5-F1
#
_entry.id   AF-A0A8H6IAX5-F1
#
_cell.length_a   1.000
_cell.length_b   1.000
_cell.length_c   1.000
_cell.angle_alpha   90.00
_cell.angle_beta   90.00
_cell.angle_gamma   90.00
#
_symmetry.space_group_name_H-M   'P 1'
#
loop_
_entity.id
_entity.type
_entity.pdbx_description
1 polymer ?
#
loop_
_entity_poly.entity_id
_entity_poly.type
_entity_poly.pdbx_seq_one_letter_code
_entity_poly.pdbx_strand_id
1 'polypeptide(L)'
;MDPSNGDAWANPVRGFAYSVGDPKRGFSKKTLQKNDLLITEDGTRVSCETSSETCKTFCYCRIRSGSLTVLEQQGQGIKVYWDVNAKLRHRTMVYFFALMITGCRAPPGEPTVRLGAEKESYDNWCAQLEAARRGHPPRASCDGRIILHEGRPGSKLNIFYRCQHYDHSRNRVHLNDLSPSDGLYDLNYLRALFNNDRSTLQYIEDELATFHNLGPLAPCTFTMNCSSVRTHCPFPHRDSDGKLVMAPMLRITCDVKIRVYRPIVESRPQCPRILVVSDGVHTHPIPGLSRTPPQVVDQILGLLRSMIEDIFDMTTRRFNRHPVVLAFLRNKFPDSSSPSLLDLHPSLANQDHIRNWIDQVIQECFPHGTGWKGLLLLKHRQDTSSEAISYIRYMAEVRIKGVSQRICVCMTPESSRALLDCRYIQTDIAFKRVKGYLEFELTVMDDKNPTTRILSRVFVTEESAEMHALIFGKISELVKIDTGEELKWRHLHAKTLDDFPGICLVSVDQHRGQAKGLGMHLQSVAKSLPTTPDLHEGHITIQELTDYDHLKRVLRLCTIHLSRNIEKTGTTKAIKAKMRSLVCSVNPKWDETVAEIRAEGGTKANNWVTDKEDSKFAFPAMCWEKSFIPKAIWDLGERTTNISESGHADTNREGTGCSLVGGYLRALRLDVLKEKTVEVGLMFGVNPAYERKTEEARTVRMLKRKSDTQLRICASEDRSIVDANKKLDASAGKVKRARLMHDTNGTVSSNSAYAAALKKYDLAVENSVQLTGTSSGNVHLQIPVMHEYGDHSSNTSFENV
;
A
#
# COMPACT_ATOMS: atom_id res chain seq x y z
N MET A 1 -27.42 -21.54 -10.30
CA MET A 1 -28.12 -22.76 -10.71
C MET A 1 -29.48 -22.74 -10.04
N ASP A 2 -30.53 -23.04 -10.80
CA ASP A 2 -31.91 -23.11 -10.29
C ASP A 2 -32.05 -24.35 -9.36
N PRO A 3 -32.49 -24.21 -8.10
CA PRO A 3 -32.62 -25.30 -7.15
C PRO A 3 -33.76 -26.29 -7.47
N SER A 4 -34.57 -26.03 -8.49
CA SER A 4 -35.79 -26.79 -8.79
C SER A 4 -35.60 -28.11 -9.55
N ASN A 5 -34.38 -28.46 -9.99
CA ASN A 5 -34.10 -29.77 -10.59
C ASN A 5 -33.47 -30.72 -9.56
N GLY A 6 -34.30 -31.53 -8.91
CA GLY A 6 -33.95 -32.53 -7.89
C GLY A 6 -33.15 -33.73 -8.39
N ASP A 7 -32.10 -33.51 -9.18
CA ASP A 7 -31.20 -34.56 -9.65
C ASP A 7 -29.84 -34.39 -8.95
N ALA A 8 -29.65 -35.09 -7.82
CA ALA A 8 -28.43 -35.05 -7.00
C ALA A 8 -27.21 -35.69 -7.70
N TRP A 9 -27.35 -36.12 -8.95
CA TRP A 9 -26.29 -36.78 -9.71
C TRP A 9 -25.31 -35.76 -10.31
N ALA A 10 -24.12 -35.65 -9.71
CA ALA A 10 -23.02 -34.87 -10.24
C ALA A 10 -22.37 -35.60 -11.44
N ASN A 11 -22.72 -35.18 -12.67
CA ASN A 11 -22.20 -35.76 -13.91
C ASN A 11 -20.65 -35.78 -13.94
N PRO A 12 -19.99 -36.97 -13.83
CA PRO A 12 -18.53 -37.06 -13.68
C PRO A 12 -17.75 -36.52 -14.89
N VAL A 13 -18.38 -36.46 -16.06
CA VAL A 13 -17.79 -35.89 -17.30
C VAL A 13 -17.41 -34.42 -17.10
N ARG A 14 -18.16 -33.69 -16.28
CA ARG A 14 -17.84 -32.27 -16.00
C ARG A 14 -16.51 -32.12 -15.25
N GLY A 15 -15.95 -33.20 -14.72
CA GLY A 15 -14.62 -33.25 -14.11
C GLY A 15 -13.47 -33.36 -15.11
N PHE A 16 -13.72 -33.57 -16.41
CA PHE A 16 -12.65 -33.63 -17.41
C PHE A 16 -12.01 -32.26 -17.59
N ALA A 17 -10.77 -32.13 -17.14
CA ALA A 17 -10.01 -30.87 -17.18
C ALA A 17 -9.33 -30.61 -18.54
N TYR A 18 -9.17 -31.65 -19.35
CA TYR A 18 -8.58 -31.57 -20.69
C TYR A 18 -9.62 -31.17 -21.74
N SER A 19 -9.18 -30.43 -22.75
CA SER A 19 -10.08 -29.96 -23.81
C SER A 19 -10.67 -31.16 -24.57
N VAL A 20 -11.98 -31.34 -24.47
CA VAL A 20 -12.74 -32.24 -25.34
C VAL A 20 -13.72 -31.41 -26.17
N GLY A 21 -13.94 -31.79 -27.43
CA GLY A 21 -14.69 -31.02 -28.41
C GLY A 21 -15.82 -31.77 -29.08
N ASP A 22 -16.81 -31.02 -29.53
CA ASP A 22 -17.89 -31.57 -30.38
C ASP A 22 -17.29 -32.27 -31.62
N PRO A 23 -17.96 -33.31 -32.13
CA PRO A 23 -17.46 -34.07 -33.27
C PRO A 23 -17.34 -33.18 -34.50
N LYS A 24 -16.27 -33.37 -35.31
CA LYS A 24 -15.92 -32.53 -36.47
C LYS A 24 -17.01 -32.44 -37.56
N ARG A 25 -18.04 -33.29 -37.53
CA ARG A 25 -19.16 -33.29 -38.48
C ARG A 25 -20.45 -33.74 -37.77
N GLY A 26 -21.41 -32.82 -37.64
CA GLY A 26 -22.78 -33.11 -37.19
C GLY A 26 -23.04 -32.82 -35.71
N PHE A 27 -24.23 -32.32 -35.41
CA PHE A 27 -24.76 -32.23 -34.06
C PHE A 27 -24.59 -33.57 -33.34
N SER A 28 -24.14 -33.54 -32.08
CA SER A 28 -24.17 -34.68 -31.16
C SER A 28 -25.62 -35.17 -31.03
N LYS A 29 -26.05 -36.09 -31.91
CA LYS A 29 -27.32 -36.81 -31.72
C LYS A 29 -27.14 -37.69 -30.49
N LYS A 30 -27.76 -37.29 -29.38
CA LYS A 30 -27.92 -38.14 -28.20
C LYS A 30 -28.64 -39.42 -28.66
N THR A 31 -27.93 -40.53 -28.61
CA THR A 31 -28.47 -41.84 -28.96
C THR A 31 -28.50 -42.70 -27.71
N LEU A 32 -29.63 -43.36 -27.49
CA LEU A 32 -29.79 -44.31 -26.39
C LEU A 32 -29.14 -45.63 -26.81
N GLN A 33 -28.14 -46.06 -26.04
CA GLN A 33 -27.46 -47.34 -26.28
C GLN A 33 -27.33 -48.10 -24.96
N LYS A 34 -27.49 -49.42 -25.03
CA LYS A 34 -27.15 -50.32 -23.93
C LYS A 34 -25.69 -50.76 -24.11
N ASN A 35 -24.93 -50.77 -23.02
CA ASN A 35 -23.51 -51.12 -23.04
C ASN A 35 -23.25 -52.33 -22.14
N ASP A 36 -22.33 -53.19 -22.56
CA ASP A 36 -22.06 -54.47 -21.88
C ASP A 36 -21.19 -54.31 -20.62
N LEU A 37 -20.55 -53.15 -20.43
CA LEU A 37 -19.72 -52.84 -19.26
C LEU A 37 -20.48 -52.09 -18.17
N LEU A 38 -21.58 -51.42 -18.51
CA LEU A 38 -22.46 -50.75 -17.54
C LEU A 38 -23.65 -51.67 -17.28
N ILE A 39 -23.54 -52.47 -16.23
CA ILE A 39 -24.57 -53.43 -15.78
C ILE A 39 -25.08 -53.04 -14.40
N THR A 40 -26.36 -53.34 -14.12
CA THR A 40 -26.96 -53.24 -12.79
C THR A 40 -26.45 -54.38 -11.90
N GLU A 41 -26.74 -54.33 -10.59
CA GLU A 41 -26.38 -55.41 -9.64
C GLU A 41 -26.94 -56.78 -10.08
N ASP A 42 -28.09 -56.78 -10.74
CA ASP A 42 -28.75 -57.96 -11.30
C ASP A 42 -28.16 -58.41 -12.66
N GLY A 43 -27.04 -57.82 -13.10
CA GLY A 43 -26.37 -58.15 -14.37
C GLY A 43 -27.07 -57.62 -15.63
N THR A 44 -28.09 -56.77 -15.50
CA THR A 44 -28.85 -56.23 -16.65
C THR A 44 -28.12 -55.04 -17.26
N ARG A 45 -28.07 -54.96 -18.59
CA ARG A 45 -27.41 -53.86 -19.32
C ARG A 45 -28.14 -52.52 -19.11
N VAL A 46 -27.40 -51.50 -18.73
CA VAL A 46 -27.90 -50.15 -18.43
C VAL A 46 -28.10 -49.33 -19.71
N SER A 47 -29.27 -48.69 -19.81
CA SER A 47 -29.57 -47.74 -20.89
C SER A 47 -28.82 -46.42 -20.68
N CYS A 48 -28.06 -45.99 -21.68
CA CYS A 48 -27.20 -44.81 -21.59
C CYS A 48 -27.45 -43.80 -22.71
N GLU A 49 -27.44 -42.51 -22.38
CA GLU A 49 -27.20 -41.43 -23.32
C GLU A 49 -25.74 -41.47 -23.78
N THR A 50 -25.53 -41.65 -25.08
CA THR A 50 -24.19 -41.67 -25.67
C THR A 50 -23.87 -40.31 -26.29
N SER A 51 -22.70 -39.75 -25.96
CA SER A 51 -22.11 -38.64 -26.72
C SER A 51 -20.77 -39.07 -27.30
N SER A 52 -20.46 -38.56 -28.49
CA SER A 52 -19.14 -38.71 -29.10
C SER A 52 -18.47 -37.36 -29.12
N GLU A 53 -17.27 -37.27 -28.57
CA GLU A 53 -16.45 -36.09 -28.51
C GLU A 53 -15.10 -36.40 -29.18
N THR A 54 -14.36 -35.37 -29.56
CA THR A 54 -13.02 -35.48 -30.15
C THR A 54 -12.00 -34.83 -29.23
N CYS A 55 -10.81 -35.42 -29.16
CA CYS A 55 -9.71 -34.82 -28.42
C CYS A 55 -9.38 -33.43 -29.03
N LYS A 56 -9.51 -32.36 -28.24
CA LYS A 56 -9.02 -31.03 -28.63
C LYS A 56 -7.55 -30.95 -28.24
N THR A 57 -6.72 -30.80 -29.26
CA THR A 57 -5.27 -30.69 -29.20
C THR A 57 -4.83 -29.26 -28.79
N PHE A 58 -3.59 -28.91 -29.12
CA PHE A 58 -3.06 -27.56 -29.05
C PHE A 58 -2.73 -27.02 -30.45
N CYS A 59 -2.58 -25.70 -30.53
CA CYS A 59 -2.02 -25.00 -31.68
C CYS A 59 -0.53 -24.76 -31.48
N TYR A 60 0.25 -24.77 -32.56
CA TYR A 60 1.69 -24.51 -32.57
C TYR A 60 2.04 -23.50 -33.66
N CYS A 61 3.18 -22.81 -33.50
CA CYS A 61 3.66 -21.86 -34.51
C CYS A 61 4.09 -22.59 -35.80
N ARG A 62 3.71 -22.05 -36.97
CA ARG A 62 4.10 -22.59 -38.28
C ARG A 62 5.62 -22.63 -38.51
N ILE A 63 6.38 -21.68 -37.95
CA ILE A 63 7.84 -21.55 -38.12
C ILE A 63 8.57 -22.38 -37.03
N ARG A 64 8.12 -23.63 -36.85
CA ARG A 64 8.71 -24.58 -35.91
C ARG A 64 9.75 -25.43 -36.63
N SER A 65 10.91 -25.63 -36.00
CA SER A 65 11.92 -26.61 -36.42
C SER A 65 11.93 -27.78 -35.44
N GLY A 66 11.57 -28.98 -35.92
CA GLY A 66 11.66 -30.24 -35.16
C GLY A 66 10.34 -31.02 -34.98
N SER A 67 10.46 -32.34 -34.85
CA SER A 67 9.35 -33.30 -34.67
C SER A 67 8.49 -33.01 -33.43
N LEU A 68 7.24 -33.49 -33.43
CA LEU A 68 6.29 -33.39 -32.32
C LEU A 68 6.83 -34.01 -31.02
N THR A 69 7.72 -35.01 -31.12
CA THR A 69 8.39 -35.71 -30.00
C THR A 69 9.30 -34.83 -29.15
N VAL A 70 9.81 -33.70 -29.69
CA VAL A 70 10.69 -32.78 -28.94
C VAL A 70 9.98 -32.09 -27.77
N LEU A 71 8.64 -32.03 -27.77
CA LEU A 71 7.86 -31.50 -26.64
C LEU A 71 7.97 -32.38 -25.38
N GLU A 72 8.24 -33.68 -25.52
CA GLU A 72 8.46 -34.59 -24.38
C GLU A 72 9.83 -34.35 -23.73
N GLN A 73 10.85 -33.96 -24.52
CA GLN A 73 12.20 -33.67 -24.02
C GLN A 73 12.31 -32.29 -23.37
N GLN A 74 11.46 -31.33 -23.73
CA GLN A 74 11.51 -29.96 -23.16
C GLN A 74 10.96 -29.84 -21.73
N GLY A 75 10.32 -30.89 -21.20
CA GLY A 75 10.05 -31.02 -19.77
C GLY A 75 11.32 -31.29 -18.94
N GLN A 76 12.41 -31.73 -19.57
CA GLN A 76 13.73 -31.78 -18.95
C GLN A 76 14.40 -30.42 -19.16
N GLY A 77 14.56 -29.68 -18.06
CA GLY A 77 15.01 -28.29 -18.07
C GLY A 77 16.25 -28.07 -18.93
N ILE A 78 16.05 -27.45 -20.10
CA ILE A 78 17.14 -26.90 -20.89
C ILE A 78 17.80 -25.84 -20.00
N LYS A 79 19.04 -26.09 -19.57
CA LYS A 79 19.88 -25.07 -18.94
C LYS A 79 20.14 -23.98 -19.97
N VAL A 80 19.26 -22.98 -20.01
CA VAL A 80 19.49 -21.77 -20.80
C VAL A 80 20.64 -21.04 -20.12
N TYR A 81 21.80 -21.00 -20.77
CA TYR A 81 22.94 -20.23 -20.28
C TYR A 81 22.53 -18.75 -20.25
N TRP A 82 22.71 -18.11 -19.09
CA TRP A 82 22.29 -16.72 -18.89
C TRP A 82 23.35 -15.79 -19.46
N ASP A 83 23.08 -15.22 -20.64
CA ASP A 83 23.90 -14.19 -21.28
C ASP A 83 23.17 -12.85 -21.29
N VAL A 84 23.82 -11.82 -20.73
CA VAL A 84 23.24 -10.48 -20.57
C VAL A 84 23.01 -9.81 -21.93
N ASN A 85 23.95 -9.91 -22.86
CA ASN A 85 23.85 -9.30 -24.19
C ASN A 85 22.77 -10.00 -25.03
N ALA A 86 22.70 -11.32 -24.97
CA ALA A 86 21.66 -12.08 -25.65
C ALA A 86 20.25 -11.72 -25.13
N LYS A 87 20.09 -11.54 -23.81
CA LYS A 87 18.83 -11.08 -23.20
C LYS A 87 18.49 -9.65 -23.58
N LEU A 88 19.47 -8.75 -23.60
CA LEU A 88 19.30 -7.35 -24.01
C LEU A 88 18.82 -7.27 -25.47
N ARG A 89 19.47 -7.98 -26.39
CA ARG A 89 19.10 -8.03 -27.80
C ARG A 89 17.74 -8.70 -28.01
N HIS A 90 17.44 -9.80 -27.31
CA HIS A 90 16.12 -10.43 -27.38
C HIS A 90 15.00 -9.46 -26.92
N ARG A 91 15.20 -8.76 -25.80
CA ARG A 91 14.26 -7.72 -25.33
C ARG A 91 14.08 -6.63 -26.37
N THR A 92 15.18 -6.20 -27.00
CA THR A 92 15.19 -5.17 -28.05
C THR A 92 14.30 -5.56 -29.23
N MET A 93 14.42 -6.80 -29.72
CA MET A 93 13.59 -7.30 -30.81
C MET A 93 12.12 -7.44 -30.43
N VAL A 94 11.82 -7.97 -29.24
CA VAL A 94 10.44 -8.08 -28.73
C VAL A 94 9.79 -6.71 -28.64
N TYR A 95 10.53 -5.71 -28.16
CA TYR A 95 10.06 -4.34 -28.04
C TYR A 95 9.80 -3.70 -29.42
N PHE A 96 10.74 -3.82 -30.36
CA PHE A 96 10.55 -3.34 -31.73
C PHE A 96 9.34 -4.00 -32.41
N PHE A 97 9.19 -5.33 -32.28
CA PHE A 97 8.03 -6.03 -32.83
C PHE A 97 6.70 -5.57 -32.22
N ALA A 98 6.67 -5.37 -30.89
CA ALA A 98 5.50 -4.85 -30.20
C ALA A 98 5.14 -3.42 -30.66
N LEU A 99 6.16 -2.59 -30.91
CA LEU A 99 6.01 -1.24 -31.45
C LEU A 99 5.39 -1.26 -32.84
N MET A 100 5.84 -2.16 -33.71
CA MET A 100 5.31 -2.33 -35.08
C MET A 100 3.88 -2.88 -35.12
N ILE A 101 3.49 -3.73 -34.16
CA ILE A 101 2.10 -4.20 -34.02
C ILE A 101 1.18 -3.11 -33.49
N THR A 102 1.67 -2.32 -32.55
CA THR A 102 0.87 -1.37 -31.76
C THR A 102 0.67 -0.05 -32.49
N GLY A 103 1.69 0.42 -33.22
CA GLY A 103 1.66 1.73 -33.87
C GLY A 103 1.57 2.89 -32.86
N CYS A 104 1.14 4.06 -33.34
CA CYS A 104 1.04 5.28 -32.54
C CYS A 104 -0.12 5.28 -31.52
N ARG A 105 -1.19 4.52 -31.77
CA ARG A 105 -2.47 4.51 -31.01
C ARG A 105 -3.22 5.83 -30.79
N ALA A 106 -2.67 6.98 -31.19
CA ALA A 106 -3.40 8.24 -31.21
C ALA A 106 -4.61 8.15 -32.15
N PRO A 107 -5.65 8.99 -31.96
CA PRO A 107 -6.74 9.12 -32.93
C PRO A 107 -6.22 9.34 -34.36
N PRO A 108 -6.95 8.91 -35.40
CA PRO A 108 -6.57 9.17 -36.77
C PRO A 108 -6.41 10.68 -37.00
N GLY A 109 -5.26 11.07 -37.55
CA GLY A 109 -4.90 12.45 -37.88
C GLY A 109 -4.74 12.61 -39.38
N GLU A 110 -3.73 13.37 -39.81
CA GLU A 110 -3.40 13.50 -41.24
C GLU A 110 -2.96 12.14 -41.84
N PRO A 111 -3.44 11.78 -43.05
CA PRO A 111 -3.09 10.52 -43.67
C PRO A 111 -1.61 10.48 -44.04
N THR A 112 -0.99 9.32 -43.83
CA THR A 112 0.43 9.14 -44.12
C THR A 112 0.64 8.68 -45.56
N VAL A 113 1.22 9.54 -46.39
CA VAL A 113 1.53 9.19 -47.80
C VAL A 113 2.68 8.18 -47.85
N ARG A 114 2.42 6.98 -48.40
CA ARG A 114 3.40 5.91 -48.68
C ARG A 114 3.41 5.58 -50.16
N LEU A 115 4.58 5.38 -50.75
CA LEU A 115 4.75 5.13 -52.19
C LEU A 115 5.67 3.92 -52.46
N GLY A 116 5.51 3.31 -53.63
CA GLY A 116 6.36 2.22 -54.11
C GLY A 116 6.40 1.00 -53.17
N ALA A 117 7.59 0.42 -53.01
CA ALA A 117 7.83 -0.78 -52.19
C ALA A 117 7.47 -0.59 -50.70
N GLU A 118 7.51 0.64 -50.19
CA GLU A 118 7.11 0.94 -48.80
C GLU A 118 5.61 0.71 -48.60
N LYS A 119 4.78 1.16 -49.56
CA LYS A 119 3.33 0.98 -49.52
C LYS A 119 2.98 -0.51 -49.55
N GLU A 120 3.61 -1.27 -50.45
CA GLU A 120 3.40 -2.72 -50.54
C GLU A 120 3.76 -3.44 -49.25
N SER A 121 4.91 -3.10 -48.63
CA SER A 121 5.32 -3.68 -47.35
C SER A 121 4.35 -3.33 -46.21
N TYR A 122 3.86 -2.09 -46.18
CA TYR A 122 2.89 -1.64 -45.18
C TYR A 122 1.53 -2.32 -45.36
N ASP A 123 1.01 -2.39 -46.59
CA ASP A 123 -0.26 -3.03 -46.91
C ASP A 123 -0.22 -4.53 -46.55
N ASN A 124 0.90 -5.21 -46.84
CA ASN A 124 1.12 -6.60 -46.43
C ASN A 124 1.16 -6.78 -44.90
N TRP A 125 1.78 -5.85 -44.17
CA TRP A 125 1.79 -5.87 -42.71
C TRP A 125 0.40 -5.60 -42.11
N CYS A 126 -0.34 -4.64 -42.66
CA CYS A 126 -1.72 -4.36 -42.29
C CYS A 126 -2.63 -5.56 -42.54
N ALA A 127 -2.46 -6.29 -43.65
CA ALA A 127 -3.21 -7.50 -43.93
C ALA A 127 -2.94 -8.60 -42.87
N GLN A 128 -1.69 -8.75 -42.40
CA GLN A 128 -1.36 -9.66 -41.31
C GLN A 128 -2.01 -9.23 -39.98
N LEU A 129 -2.01 -7.94 -39.67
CA LEU A 129 -2.69 -7.40 -38.48
C LEU A 129 -4.21 -7.62 -38.54
N GLU A 130 -4.83 -7.45 -39.70
CA GLU A 130 -6.25 -7.75 -39.89
C GLU A 130 -6.56 -9.25 -39.76
N ALA A 131 -5.74 -10.12 -40.35
CA ALA A 131 -5.85 -11.56 -40.17
C ALA A 131 -5.66 -11.97 -38.68
N ALA A 132 -4.81 -11.25 -37.94
CA ALA A 132 -4.62 -11.45 -36.50
C ALA A 132 -5.84 -11.04 -35.67
N ARG A 133 -6.68 -10.11 -36.16
CA ARG A 133 -7.88 -9.60 -35.47
C ARG A 133 -9.12 -10.48 -35.65
N ARG A 134 -9.12 -11.47 -36.56
CA ARG A 134 -10.31 -12.32 -36.85
C ARG A 134 -11.60 -11.51 -37.11
N GLY A 135 -11.50 -10.36 -37.77
CA GLY A 135 -12.66 -9.51 -38.08
C GLY A 135 -13.20 -8.68 -36.91
N HIS A 136 -12.50 -8.63 -35.76
CA HIS A 136 -12.80 -7.63 -34.74
C HIS A 136 -12.43 -6.24 -35.27
N PRO A 137 -13.38 -5.27 -35.24
CA PRO A 137 -13.15 -3.95 -35.81
C PRO A 137 -12.01 -3.25 -35.05
N PRO A 138 -10.99 -2.75 -35.74
CA PRO A 138 -9.93 -2.02 -35.07
C PRO A 138 -10.46 -0.69 -34.54
N ARG A 139 -9.87 -0.23 -33.43
CA ARG A 139 -9.99 1.20 -33.07
C ARG A 139 -9.28 1.99 -34.17
N ALA A 140 -9.97 2.95 -34.77
CA ALA A 140 -9.34 3.87 -35.71
C ALA A 140 -8.17 4.55 -34.99
N SER A 141 -6.97 4.41 -35.56
CA SER A 141 -5.74 4.92 -34.97
C SER A 141 -4.85 5.52 -36.05
N CYS A 142 -4.01 6.45 -35.64
CA CYS A 142 -2.99 7.09 -36.45
C CYS A 142 -2.15 6.05 -37.23
N ASP A 143 -1.99 6.31 -38.53
CA ASP A 143 -1.21 5.53 -39.49
C ASP A 143 0.21 6.08 -39.69
N GLY A 144 0.67 6.99 -38.81
CA GLY A 144 1.96 7.66 -38.91
C GLY A 144 3.15 6.71 -38.82
N ARG A 145 4.22 7.00 -39.57
CA ARG A 145 5.51 6.30 -39.42
C ARG A 145 6.08 6.51 -38.03
N ILE A 146 6.67 5.47 -37.48
CA ILE A 146 7.48 5.56 -36.26
C ILE A 146 8.92 5.74 -36.70
N ILE A 147 9.53 6.85 -36.29
CA ILE A 147 10.86 7.27 -36.74
C ILE A 147 11.80 7.27 -35.55
N LEU A 148 12.95 6.60 -35.70
CA LEU A 148 14.05 6.67 -34.76
C LEU A 148 14.81 7.99 -34.97
N HIS A 149 14.99 8.74 -33.91
CA HIS A 149 15.77 9.97 -33.87
C HIS A 149 17.00 9.80 -32.99
N GLU A 150 18.10 10.36 -33.47
CA GLU A 150 19.34 10.47 -32.70
C GLU A 150 19.43 11.88 -32.11
N GLY A 151 19.62 11.95 -30.80
CA GLY A 151 19.85 13.18 -30.07
C GLY A 151 21.23 13.76 -30.34
N ARG A 152 21.47 14.99 -29.88
CA ARG A 152 22.78 15.64 -30.06
C ARG A 152 23.84 14.90 -29.23
N PRO A 153 25.07 14.75 -29.75
CA PRO A 153 26.19 14.19 -28.98
C PRO A 153 26.35 14.92 -27.64
N GLY A 154 26.39 14.17 -26.53
CA GLY A 154 26.56 14.72 -25.18
C GLY A 154 25.26 15.07 -24.43
N SER A 155 24.08 14.89 -25.04
CA SER A 155 22.81 15.01 -24.33
C SER A 155 22.48 13.73 -23.53
N LYS A 156 21.68 13.83 -22.46
CA LYS A 156 21.17 12.65 -21.72
C LYS A 156 20.22 11.77 -22.54
N LEU A 157 19.78 12.24 -23.71
CA LEU A 157 18.77 11.62 -24.58
C LEU A 157 19.38 11.37 -25.96
N ASN A 158 20.19 10.32 -26.08
CA ASN A 158 20.95 10.06 -27.31
C ASN A 158 20.13 9.36 -28.41
N ILE A 159 19.09 8.59 -28.07
CA ILE A 159 18.19 7.91 -29.02
C ILE A 159 16.76 7.87 -28.49
N PHE A 160 15.79 8.25 -29.31
CA PHE A 160 14.36 8.15 -29.02
C PHE A 160 13.59 7.88 -30.31
N TYR A 161 12.33 7.47 -30.23
CA TYR A 161 11.49 7.40 -31.43
C TYR A 161 10.16 8.10 -31.23
N ARG A 162 9.61 8.61 -32.32
CA ARG A 162 8.33 9.32 -32.31
C ARG A 162 7.53 9.01 -33.56
N CYS A 163 6.22 9.18 -33.46
CA CYS A 163 5.36 9.23 -34.63
C CYS A 163 5.72 10.47 -35.47
N GLN A 164 5.71 10.34 -36.80
CA GLN A 164 5.93 11.46 -37.72
C GLN A 164 4.96 12.65 -37.48
N HIS A 165 3.77 12.37 -36.96
CA HIS A 165 2.72 13.35 -36.68
C HIS A 165 2.83 13.98 -35.29
N TYR A 166 3.85 13.61 -34.51
CA TYR A 166 4.11 14.23 -33.23
C TYR A 166 4.71 15.63 -33.42
N ASP A 167 4.04 16.62 -32.85
CA ASP A 167 4.52 18.00 -32.78
C ASP A 167 4.44 18.50 -31.34
N HIS A 168 5.59 18.87 -30.77
CA HIS A 168 5.68 19.39 -29.41
C HIS A 168 4.87 20.69 -29.19
N SER A 169 4.61 21.45 -30.24
CA SER A 169 3.85 22.70 -30.19
C SER A 169 2.37 22.54 -30.55
N ARG A 170 2.04 21.64 -31.48
CA ARG A 170 0.69 21.55 -32.06
C ARG A 170 -0.05 20.25 -31.76
N ASN A 171 0.64 19.13 -31.58
CA ASN A 171 -0.01 17.82 -31.47
C ASN A 171 0.81 16.80 -30.65
N ARG A 172 0.62 16.84 -29.32
CA ARG A 172 1.32 15.99 -28.35
C ARG A 172 0.63 14.65 -28.09
N VAL A 173 -0.50 14.36 -28.74
CA VAL A 173 -1.29 13.14 -28.52
C VAL A 173 -0.62 11.93 -29.20
N HIS A 174 0.24 12.18 -30.19
CA HIS A 174 0.99 11.13 -30.87
C HIS A 174 2.17 10.58 -30.05
N LEU A 175 2.63 9.39 -30.42
CA LEU A 175 3.68 8.65 -29.72
C LEU A 175 5.01 9.41 -29.75
N ASN A 176 5.64 9.56 -28.57
CA ASN A 176 6.99 10.05 -28.38
C ASN A 176 7.61 9.29 -27.19
N ASP A 177 8.45 8.29 -27.46
CA ASP A 177 9.04 7.41 -26.44
C ASP A 177 10.55 7.66 -26.35
N LEU A 178 10.98 8.06 -25.16
CA LEU A 178 12.36 8.39 -24.83
C LEU A 178 13.11 7.22 -24.16
N SER A 179 12.42 6.13 -23.82
CA SER A 179 12.96 4.97 -23.11
C SER A 179 14.10 4.21 -23.82
N PRO A 180 14.32 4.29 -25.15
CA PRO A 180 15.51 3.73 -25.76
C PRO A 180 16.82 4.23 -25.13
N SER A 181 16.86 5.47 -24.64
CA SER A 181 18.04 6.06 -24.00
C SER A 181 18.32 5.56 -22.57
N ASP A 182 17.41 4.82 -21.94
CA ASP A 182 17.52 4.41 -20.54
C ASP A 182 18.44 3.18 -20.32
N GLY A 183 19.14 2.72 -21.36
CA GLY A 183 20.05 1.56 -21.30
C GLY A 183 19.34 0.20 -21.23
N LEU A 184 18.01 0.17 -21.46
CA LEU A 184 17.21 -1.05 -21.41
C LEU A 184 17.23 -1.89 -22.69
N TYR A 185 17.81 -1.35 -23.77
CA TYR A 185 17.82 -1.95 -25.10
C TYR A 185 19.20 -1.84 -25.76
N ASP A 186 19.48 -2.74 -26.70
CA ASP A 186 20.67 -2.73 -27.55
C ASP A 186 20.46 -1.70 -28.67
N LEU A 187 21.13 -0.56 -28.56
CA LEU A 187 20.97 0.56 -29.49
C LEU A 187 21.47 0.23 -30.90
N ASN A 188 22.49 -0.62 -31.03
CA ASN A 188 23.01 -1.04 -32.34
C ASN A 188 21.99 -1.92 -33.04
N TYR A 189 21.36 -2.84 -32.30
CA TYR A 189 20.31 -3.67 -32.87
C TYR A 189 19.05 -2.87 -33.22
N LEU A 190 18.64 -1.92 -32.37
CA LEU A 190 17.54 -0.99 -32.66
C LEU A 190 17.77 -0.19 -33.95
N ARG A 191 18.96 0.39 -34.12
CA ARG A 191 19.35 1.09 -35.36
C ARG A 191 19.25 0.17 -36.58
N ALA A 192 19.78 -1.04 -36.47
CA ALA A 192 19.73 -2.01 -37.56
C ALA A 192 18.29 -2.38 -37.94
N LEU A 193 17.39 -2.49 -36.96
CA LEU A 193 15.97 -2.77 -37.17
C LEU A 193 15.24 -1.62 -37.88
N PHE A 194 15.45 -0.37 -37.46
CA PHE A 194 14.81 0.80 -38.09
C PHE A 194 15.38 1.14 -39.47
N ASN A 195 16.68 0.94 -39.67
CA ASN A 195 17.36 1.23 -40.94
C ASN A 195 17.34 0.05 -41.92
N ASN A 196 16.79 -1.10 -41.51
CA ASN A 196 16.81 -2.35 -42.27
C ASN A 196 18.22 -2.77 -42.71
N ASP A 197 19.22 -2.62 -41.81
CA ASP A 197 20.60 -3.02 -42.06
C ASP A 197 20.72 -4.55 -42.00
N ARG A 198 20.59 -5.18 -43.17
CA ARG A 198 20.57 -6.65 -43.30
C ARG A 198 21.82 -7.32 -42.75
N SER A 199 22.98 -6.67 -42.83
CA SER A 199 24.24 -7.27 -42.40
C SER A 199 24.34 -7.38 -40.87
N THR A 200 24.04 -6.29 -40.17
CA THR A 200 24.00 -6.25 -38.70
C THR A 200 22.87 -7.09 -38.14
N LEU A 201 21.70 -7.07 -38.78
CA LEU A 201 20.56 -7.92 -38.39
C LEU A 201 20.92 -9.40 -38.48
N GLN A 202 21.50 -9.84 -39.60
CA GLN A 202 21.88 -11.24 -39.79
C GLN A 202 22.88 -11.70 -38.74
N TYR A 203 23.96 -10.92 -38.51
CA TYR A 203 24.98 -11.25 -37.51
C TYR A 203 24.39 -11.42 -36.10
N ILE A 204 23.57 -10.46 -35.66
CA ILE A 204 22.97 -10.47 -34.31
C ILE A 204 21.95 -11.62 -34.18
N GLU A 205 21.08 -11.80 -35.18
CA GLU A 205 20.01 -12.79 -35.13
C GLU A 205 20.53 -14.22 -35.26
N ASP A 206 21.61 -14.46 -36.03
CA ASP A 206 22.29 -15.76 -36.12
C ASP A 206 23.00 -16.14 -34.81
N GLU A 207 23.68 -15.19 -34.17
CA GLU A 207 24.30 -15.39 -32.85
C GLU A 207 23.22 -15.78 -31.82
N LEU A 208 22.11 -15.03 -31.78
CA LEU A 208 20.99 -15.32 -30.87
C LEU A 208 20.36 -16.69 -31.12
N ALA A 209 20.16 -17.07 -32.38
CA ALA A 209 19.55 -18.35 -32.73
C ALA A 209 20.50 -19.53 -32.42
N THR A 210 21.76 -19.43 -32.83
CA THR A 210 22.75 -20.52 -32.75
C THR A 210 23.18 -20.82 -31.33
N PHE A 211 23.49 -19.78 -30.54
CA PHE A 211 24.09 -19.95 -29.21
C PHE A 211 23.08 -19.84 -28.06
N HIS A 212 21.94 -19.19 -28.28
CA HIS A 212 20.98 -18.91 -27.20
C HIS A 212 19.56 -19.42 -27.46
N ASN A 213 19.26 -19.91 -28.67
CA ASN A 213 17.91 -20.29 -29.08
C ASN A 213 16.88 -19.15 -28.85
N LEU A 214 17.30 -17.91 -29.13
CA LEU A 214 16.51 -16.68 -28.98
C LEU A 214 16.45 -15.91 -30.31
N GLY A 215 15.51 -14.97 -30.37
CA GLY A 215 15.39 -14.09 -31.54
C GLY A 215 14.53 -14.69 -32.66
N PRO A 216 14.40 -13.99 -33.79
CA PRO A 216 13.39 -14.29 -34.79
C PRO A 216 13.80 -15.41 -35.78
N LEU A 217 15.08 -15.77 -35.81
CA LEU A 217 15.61 -16.92 -36.55
C LEU A 217 15.61 -18.22 -35.72
N ALA A 218 15.36 -18.13 -34.41
CA ALA A 218 15.35 -19.30 -33.55
C ALA A 218 14.10 -20.19 -33.77
N PRO A 219 14.26 -21.52 -33.62
CA PRO A 219 13.15 -22.47 -33.55
C PRO A 219 12.04 -22.02 -32.59
N CYS A 220 10.79 -21.94 -33.09
CA CYS A 220 9.67 -21.59 -32.24
C CYS A 220 9.13 -22.79 -31.47
N THR A 221 9.10 -22.70 -30.13
CA THR A 221 8.52 -23.72 -29.23
C THR A 221 7.15 -23.32 -28.67
N PHE A 222 6.62 -22.16 -29.08
CA PHE A 222 5.36 -21.66 -28.55
C PHE A 222 4.17 -22.54 -28.95
N THR A 223 3.41 -22.96 -27.95
CA THR A 223 2.17 -23.71 -28.10
C THR A 223 1.06 -23.06 -27.29
N MET A 224 -0.20 -23.34 -27.64
CA MET A 224 -1.35 -22.85 -26.89
C MET A 224 -2.56 -23.76 -27.05
N ASN A 225 -3.51 -23.70 -26.11
CA ASN A 225 -4.75 -24.47 -26.22
C ASN A 225 -5.53 -24.09 -27.49
N CYS A 226 -6.15 -25.07 -28.17
CA CYS A 226 -7.03 -24.82 -29.31
C CYS A 226 -8.25 -23.93 -28.99
N SER A 227 -8.60 -23.75 -27.70
CA SER A 227 -9.61 -22.78 -27.27
C SER A 227 -9.13 -21.33 -27.32
N SER A 228 -7.83 -21.07 -27.51
CA SER A 228 -7.30 -19.71 -27.61
C SER A 228 -7.85 -19.00 -28.85
N VAL A 229 -8.22 -17.73 -28.67
CA VAL A 229 -8.66 -16.85 -29.76
C VAL A 229 -7.51 -16.37 -30.64
N ARG A 230 -6.26 -16.56 -30.21
CA ARG A 230 -5.08 -16.08 -30.93
C ARG A 230 -4.80 -16.92 -32.19
N THR A 231 -4.52 -16.26 -33.31
CA THR A 231 -4.22 -16.90 -34.61
C THR A 231 -2.74 -16.86 -34.99
N HIS A 232 -1.95 -16.01 -34.36
CA HIS A 232 -0.54 -15.82 -34.69
C HIS A 232 0.33 -15.95 -33.46
N CYS A 233 1.59 -16.34 -33.65
CA CYS A 233 2.57 -16.45 -32.60
C CYS A 233 2.85 -15.05 -32.00
N PRO A 234 2.97 -14.91 -30.67
CA PRO A 234 3.39 -13.65 -30.06
C PRO A 234 4.86 -13.31 -30.29
N PHE A 235 5.66 -14.30 -30.70
CA PHE A 235 7.09 -14.10 -30.91
C PHE A 235 7.38 -13.60 -32.32
N PRO A 236 8.36 -12.71 -32.47
CA PRO A 236 8.81 -12.25 -33.78
C PRO A 236 9.45 -13.41 -34.54
N HIS A 237 9.20 -13.48 -35.85
CA HIS A 237 9.81 -14.48 -36.73
C HIS A 237 10.25 -13.86 -38.06
N ARG A 238 11.29 -14.42 -38.67
CA ARG A 238 11.68 -14.10 -40.05
C ARG A 238 11.08 -15.14 -41.01
N ASP A 239 10.61 -14.70 -42.17
CA ASP A 239 10.26 -15.61 -43.28
C ASP A 239 11.50 -15.98 -44.13
N SER A 240 11.31 -16.74 -45.21
CA SER A 240 12.39 -17.16 -46.12
C SER A 240 13.10 -16.00 -46.82
N ASP A 241 12.45 -14.84 -46.92
CA ASP A 241 13.01 -13.64 -47.55
C ASP A 241 13.73 -12.73 -46.53
N GLY A 242 13.74 -13.14 -45.25
CA GLY A 242 14.29 -12.37 -44.13
C GLY A 242 13.39 -11.23 -43.66
N LYS A 243 12.10 -11.21 -44.03
CA LYS A 243 11.14 -10.21 -43.56
C LYS A 243 10.55 -10.63 -42.22
N LEU A 244 10.29 -9.64 -41.37
CA LEU A 244 9.65 -9.86 -40.08
C LEU A 244 8.16 -10.16 -40.29
N VAL A 245 7.66 -11.27 -39.75
CA VAL A 245 6.29 -11.73 -39.96
C VAL A 245 5.60 -12.14 -38.67
N MET A 246 4.27 -12.05 -38.67
CA MET A 246 3.43 -12.68 -37.66
C MET A 246 3.17 -14.13 -38.09
N ALA A 247 3.87 -15.10 -37.50
CA ALA A 247 3.72 -16.49 -37.91
C ALA A 247 2.34 -17.05 -37.51
N PRO A 248 1.59 -17.71 -38.40
CA PRO A 248 0.29 -18.28 -38.06
C PRO A 248 0.43 -19.48 -37.11
N MET A 249 -0.56 -19.65 -36.25
CA MET A 249 -0.71 -20.79 -35.35
C MET A 249 -1.53 -21.87 -36.07
N LEU A 250 -0.92 -23.05 -36.24
CA LEU A 250 -1.53 -24.21 -36.87
C LEU A 250 -2.11 -25.14 -35.81
N ARG A 251 -3.26 -25.73 -36.10
CA ARG A 251 -3.92 -26.70 -35.22
C ARG A 251 -3.44 -28.11 -35.54
N ILE A 252 -3.04 -28.86 -34.51
CA ILE A 252 -2.79 -30.31 -34.67
C ILE A 252 -4.14 -31.01 -34.75
N THR A 253 -4.33 -31.93 -35.69
CA THR A 253 -5.51 -32.78 -35.71
C THR A 253 -5.23 -34.05 -34.93
N CYS A 254 -6.15 -34.42 -34.03
CA CYS A 254 -6.20 -35.72 -33.41
C CYS A 254 -7.42 -36.47 -33.93
N ASP A 255 -7.24 -37.75 -34.24
CA ASP A 255 -8.30 -38.62 -34.74
C ASP A 255 -8.91 -39.51 -33.64
N VAL A 256 -8.39 -39.38 -32.41
CA VAL A 256 -8.96 -40.05 -31.24
C VAL A 256 -10.40 -39.59 -31.00
N LYS A 257 -11.28 -40.58 -30.91
CA LYS A 257 -12.70 -40.39 -30.60
C LYS A 257 -12.95 -40.80 -29.16
N ILE A 258 -13.59 -39.93 -28.41
CA ILE A 258 -13.97 -40.18 -27.01
C ILE A 258 -15.48 -40.39 -26.99
N ARG A 259 -15.91 -41.61 -26.72
CA ARG A 259 -17.33 -41.93 -26.51
C ARG A 259 -17.64 -41.96 -25.04
N VAL A 260 -18.69 -41.28 -24.64
CA VAL A 260 -19.12 -41.20 -23.25
C VAL A 260 -20.53 -41.74 -23.14
N TYR A 261 -20.68 -42.81 -22.35
CA TYR A 261 -21.95 -43.44 -22.03
C TYR A 261 -22.39 -42.97 -20.64
N ARG A 262 -23.49 -42.22 -20.59
CA ARG A 262 -24.07 -41.68 -19.35
C ARG A 262 -25.40 -42.39 -19.08
N PRO A 263 -25.58 -43.06 -17.93
CA PRO A 263 -26.86 -43.65 -17.57
C PRO A 263 -28.00 -42.61 -17.62
N ILE A 264 -29.13 -43.00 -18.19
CA ILE A 264 -30.37 -42.20 -18.16
C ILE A 264 -30.85 -42.03 -16.72
N VAL A 265 -31.67 -41.01 -16.46
CA VAL A 265 -32.10 -40.63 -15.10
C VAL A 265 -32.67 -41.83 -14.33
N GLU A 266 -33.43 -42.68 -15.01
CA GLU A 266 -34.10 -43.86 -14.47
C GLU A 266 -33.12 -44.97 -14.05
N SER A 267 -31.95 -45.05 -14.69
CA SER A 267 -30.94 -46.09 -14.41
C SER A 267 -29.82 -45.64 -13.47
N ARG A 268 -29.71 -44.33 -13.17
CA ARG A 268 -28.67 -43.79 -12.27
C ARG A 268 -28.71 -44.33 -10.84
N PRO A 269 -29.88 -44.61 -10.22
CA PRO A 269 -29.91 -45.21 -8.88
C PRO A 269 -29.24 -46.59 -8.83
N GLN A 270 -29.33 -47.36 -9.92
CA GLN A 270 -28.78 -48.71 -10.03
C GLN A 270 -27.35 -48.73 -10.60
N CYS A 271 -26.97 -47.71 -11.38
CA CYS A 271 -25.62 -47.55 -11.90
C CYS A 271 -25.25 -46.06 -12.00
N PRO A 272 -24.58 -45.48 -10.98
CA PRO A 272 -24.17 -44.07 -11.00
C PRO A 272 -22.88 -43.82 -11.81
N ARG A 273 -22.27 -44.88 -12.34
CA ARG A 273 -20.99 -44.85 -13.07
C ARG A 273 -21.20 -44.43 -14.52
N ILE A 274 -20.20 -43.77 -15.10
CA ILE A 274 -20.13 -43.51 -16.54
C ILE A 274 -19.06 -44.41 -17.16
N LEU A 275 -19.22 -44.71 -18.45
CA LEU A 275 -18.17 -45.35 -19.24
C LEU A 275 -17.61 -44.34 -20.24
N VAL A 276 -16.29 -44.26 -20.29
CA VAL A 276 -15.55 -43.43 -21.25
C VAL A 276 -14.67 -44.35 -22.07
N VAL A 277 -14.88 -44.35 -23.39
CA VAL A 277 -14.09 -45.15 -24.33
C VAL A 277 -13.29 -44.18 -25.20
N SER A 278 -11.97 -44.26 -25.10
CA SER A 278 -11.06 -43.54 -25.97
C SER A 278 -10.57 -44.49 -27.07
N ASP A 279 -10.93 -44.19 -28.31
CA ASP A 279 -10.65 -45.02 -29.48
C ASP A 279 -9.67 -44.31 -30.44
N GLY A 280 -8.57 -44.98 -30.76
CA GLY A 280 -7.47 -44.47 -31.60
C GLY A 280 -6.16 -44.18 -30.84
N VAL A 281 -5.15 -43.70 -31.58
CA VAL A 281 -3.82 -43.38 -31.04
C VAL A 281 -3.61 -41.86 -31.02
N HIS A 282 -3.21 -41.31 -29.87
CA HIS A 282 -2.85 -39.90 -29.77
C HIS A 282 -1.52 -39.63 -30.50
N THR A 283 -1.52 -38.65 -31.40
CA THR A 283 -0.34 -38.21 -32.17
C THR A 283 0.26 -36.90 -31.62
N HIS A 284 -0.10 -36.53 -30.40
CA HIS A 284 0.30 -35.27 -29.78
C HIS A 284 0.53 -35.44 -28.26
N PRO A 285 1.41 -34.61 -27.66
CA PRO A 285 1.55 -34.51 -26.20
C PRO A 285 0.25 -34.15 -25.48
N ILE A 286 0.21 -34.43 -24.17
CA ILE A 286 -0.93 -34.11 -23.30
C ILE A 286 -1.24 -32.60 -23.41
N PRO A 287 -2.45 -32.20 -23.84
CA PRO A 287 -2.81 -30.80 -23.95
C PRO A 287 -2.89 -30.14 -22.57
N GLY A 288 -2.63 -28.83 -22.50
CA GLY A 288 -2.74 -28.08 -21.26
C GLY A 288 -4.16 -28.09 -20.67
N LEU A 289 -4.25 -28.02 -19.33
CA LEU A 289 -5.52 -27.98 -18.62
C LEU A 289 -6.37 -26.78 -19.08
N SER A 290 -7.64 -27.04 -19.37
CA SER A 290 -8.56 -26.07 -19.98
C SER A 290 -9.58 -25.50 -18.99
N ARG A 291 -9.87 -26.23 -17.90
CA ARG A 291 -10.91 -25.89 -16.92
C ARG A 291 -10.53 -26.38 -15.52
N THR A 292 -11.13 -25.75 -14.51
CA THR A 292 -11.14 -26.27 -13.13
C THR A 292 -12.38 -27.13 -12.93
N PRO A 293 -12.27 -28.37 -12.40
CA PRO A 293 -13.42 -29.23 -12.12
C PRO A 293 -14.45 -28.56 -11.20
N PRO A 294 -15.77 -28.69 -11.45
CA PRO A 294 -16.81 -28.03 -10.65
C PRO A 294 -16.70 -28.30 -9.14
N GLN A 295 -16.40 -29.53 -8.74
CA GLN A 295 -16.23 -29.89 -7.33
C GLN A 295 -15.11 -29.11 -6.64
N VAL A 296 -14.04 -28.77 -7.37
CA VAL A 296 -12.96 -27.94 -6.86
C VAL A 296 -13.42 -26.48 -6.78
N VAL A 297 -14.15 -25.99 -7.79
CA VAL A 297 -14.74 -24.65 -7.77
C VAL A 297 -15.69 -24.48 -6.58
N ASP A 298 -16.55 -25.46 -6.33
CA ASP A 298 -17.51 -25.45 -5.22
C ASP A 298 -16.81 -25.41 -3.86
N GLN A 299 -15.69 -26.13 -3.70
CA GLN A 299 -14.85 -26.03 -2.49
C GLN A 299 -14.27 -24.62 -2.31
N ILE A 300 -13.76 -24.00 -3.38
CA ILE A 300 -13.23 -22.64 -3.32
C ILE A 300 -14.33 -21.62 -3.00
N LEU A 301 -15.48 -21.71 -3.65
CA LEU A 301 -16.63 -20.85 -3.38
C LEU A 301 -17.18 -21.04 -1.96
N GLY A 302 -17.22 -22.28 -1.46
CA GLY A 302 -17.58 -22.59 -0.08
C GLY A 302 -16.65 -21.94 0.93
N LEU A 303 -15.34 -22.02 0.71
CA LEU A 303 -14.34 -21.31 1.53
C LEU A 303 -14.57 -19.80 1.48
N LEU A 304 -14.71 -19.21 0.29
CA LEU A 304 -14.95 -17.77 0.14
C LEU A 304 -16.20 -17.31 0.90
N ARG A 305 -17.30 -18.04 0.81
CA ARG A 305 -18.56 -17.73 1.52
C ARG A 305 -18.45 -17.88 3.03
N SER A 306 -17.63 -18.80 3.52
CA SER A 306 -17.36 -18.94 4.97
C SER A 306 -16.59 -17.76 5.56
N MET A 307 -15.94 -16.94 4.72
CA MET A 307 -15.11 -15.80 5.10
C MET A 307 -15.80 -14.46 4.80
N ILE A 308 -17.12 -14.38 5.04
CA ILE A 308 -17.92 -13.19 4.72
C ILE A 308 -17.40 -11.93 5.42
N GLU A 309 -16.78 -12.08 6.60
CA GLU A 309 -16.18 -10.99 7.38
C GLU A 309 -14.87 -10.45 6.79
N ASP A 310 -14.27 -11.10 5.79
CA ASP A 310 -13.02 -10.67 5.16
C ASP A 310 -13.13 -10.54 3.64
N ILE A 311 -14.27 -10.94 3.05
CA ILE A 311 -14.43 -11.05 1.59
C ILE A 311 -14.34 -9.71 0.87
N PHE A 312 -14.77 -8.60 1.50
CA PHE A 312 -14.88 -7.27 0.89
C PHE A 312 -13.55 -6.67 0.37
N ASP A 313 -12.41 -7.08 0.93
CA ASP A 313 -11.07 -6.68 0.48
C ASP A 313 -10.21 -7.92 0.14
N MET A 314 -10.86 -9.03 -0.20
CA MET A 314 -10.17 -10.26 -0.54
C MET A 314 -9.44 -10.09 -1.87
N THR A 315 -8.22 -10.60 -1.92
CA THR A 315 -7.43 -10.70 -3.15
C THR A 315 -6.90 -12.11 -3.25
N THR A 316 -6.48 -12.56 -4.43
CA THR A 316 -5.94 -13.91 -4.58
C THR A 316 -4.79 -14.19 -3.61
N ARG A 317 -3.90 -13.21 -3.39
CA ARG A 317 -2.81 -13.32 -2.42
C ARG A 317 -3.31 -13.44 -0.98
N ARG A 318 -4.33 -12.67 -0.58
CA ARG A 318 -4.91 -12.75 0.77
C ARG A 318 -5.62 -14.10 0.97
N PHE A 319 -6.38 -14.54 -0.03
CA PHE A 319 -7.05 -15.83 -0.03
C PHE A 319 -6.07 -16.99 0.18
N ASN A 320 -4.98 -17.04 -0.62
CA ASN A 320 -3.97 -18.09 -0.50
C ASN A 320 -3.27 -18.13 0.87
N ARG A 321 -3.26 -17.02 1.61
CA ARG A 321 -2.61 -16.89 2.93
C ARG A 321 -3.63 -16.87 4.08
N HIS A 322 -4.91 -17.01 3.78
CA HIS A 322 -5.95 -16.84 4.77
C HIS A 322 -5.92 -18.01 5.76
N PRO A 323 -6.01 -17.78 7.09
CA PRO A 323 -5.97 -18.86 8.08
C PRO A 323 -6.97 -19.99 7.81
N VAL A 324 -8.20 -19.65 7.40
CA VAL A 324 -9.25 -20.64 7.03
C VAL A 324 -8.81 -21.52 5.85
N VAL A 325 -8.19 -20.93 4.82
CA VAL A 325 -7.70 -21.67 3.65
C VAL A 325 -6.52 -22.55 4.03
N LEU A 326 -5.58 -22.03 4.83
CA LEU A 326 -4.42 -22.81 5.30
C LEU A 326 -4.85 -23.99 6.19
N ALA A 327 -5.85 -23.78 7.07
CA ALA A 327 -6.41 -24.85 7.89
C ALA A 327 -7.10 -25.92 7.03
N PHE A 328 -7.93 -25.50 6.07
CA PHE A 328 -8.55 -26.41 5.11
C PHE A 328 -7.50 -27.26 4.35
N LEU A 329 -6.44 -26.62 3.84
CA LEU A 329 -5.39 -27.29 3.09
C LEU A 329 -4.57 -28.26 3.95
N ARG A 330 -4.21 -27.89 5.18
CA ARG A 330 -3.51 -28.78 6.12
C ARG A 330 -4.35 -30.00 6.49
N ASN A 331 -5.64 -29.82 6.70
CA ASN A 331 -6.54 -30.94 6.99
C ASN A 331 -6.69 -31.88 5.79
N LYS A 332 -6.67 -31.33 4.58
CA LYS A 332 -6.82 -32.11 3.34
C LYS A 332 -5.53 -32.82 2.91
N PHE A 333 -4.37 -32.22 3.21
CA PHE A 333 -3.05 -32.71 2.84
C PHE A 333 -2.12 -32.75 4.06
N PRO A 334 -2.36 -33.66 5.03
CA PRO A 334 -1.62 -33.70 6.29
C PRO A 334 -0.14 -34.05 6.10
N ASP A 335 0.18 -34.81 5.05
CA ASP A 335 1.55 -35.26 4.75
C ASP A 335 2.38 -34.18 4.02
N SER A 336 1.77 -33.07 3.59
CA SER A 336 2.47 -31.96 2.95
C SER A 336 2.94 -30.96 4.01
N SER A 337 4.23 -30.66 4.03
CA SER A 337 4.81 -29.68 4.96
C SER A 337 4.38 -28.24 4.66
N SER A 338 3.90 -27.96 3.44
CA SER A 338 3.48 -26.63 3.00
C SER A 338 2.40 -26.76 1.91
N PRO A 339 1.17 -27.19 2.29
CA PRO A 339 0.12 -27.42 1.33
C PRO A 339 -0.38 -26.11 0.74
N SER A 340 -0.71 -26.16 -0.54
CA SER A 340 -1.11 -25.03 -1.37
C SER A 340 -2.37 -25.38 -2.17
N LEU A 341 -2.99 -24.37 -2.78
CA LEU A 341 -4.10 -24.62 -3.71
C LEU A 341 -3.67 -25.44 -4.94
N LEU A 342 -2.37 -25.50 -5.28
CA LEU A 342 -1.89 -26.32 -6.38
C LEU A 342 -2.02 -27.82 -6.08
N ASP A 343 -1.88 -28.19 -4.81
CA ASP A 343 -2.06 -29.57 -4.33
C ASP A 343 -3.54 -29.99 -4.41
N LEU A 344 -4.46 -29.02 -4.34
CA LEU A 344 -5.89 -29.25 -4.59
C LEU A 344 -6.17 -29.53 -6.06
N HIS A 345 -5.65 -28.68 -6.97
CA HIS A 345 -5.72 -28.92 -8.40
C HIS A 345 -4.74 -28.00 -9.18
N PRO A 346 -3.99 -28.49 -10.19
CA PRO A 346 -3.00 -27.65 -10.89
C PRO A 346 -3.60 -26.45 -11.65
N SER A 347 -4.89 -26.48 -12.03
CA SER A 347 -5.55 -25.33 -12.67
C SER A 347 -5.65 -24.11 -11.75
N LEU A 348 -5.48 -24.27 -10.44
CA LEU A 348 -5.46 -23.18 -9.46
C LEU A 348 -4.14 -22.39 -9.49
N ALA A 349 -3.17 -22.80 -10.32
CA ALA A 349 -2.04 -21.94 -10.70
C ALA A 349 -2.52 -20.64 -11.38
N ASN A 350 -3.63 -20.71 -12.11
CA ASN A 350 -4.24 -19.54 -12.72
C ASN A 350 -4.93 -18.67 -11.66
N GLN A 351 -4.22 -17.64 -11.19
CA GLN A 351 -4.70 -16.70 -10.18
C GLN A 351 -5.90 -15.86 -10.67
N ASP A 352 -6.11 -15.74 -11.98
CA ASP A 352 -7.25 -15.02 -12.54
C ASP A 352 -8.56 -15.80 -12.37
N HIS A 353 -8.54 -17.14 -12.40
CA HIS A 353 -9.72 -17.94 -12.07
C HIS A 353 -10.16 -17.69 -10.63
N ILE A 354 -9.20 -17.70 -9.69
CA ILE A 354 -9.49 -17.44 -8.28
C ILE A 354 -9.98 -16.00 -8.11
N ARG A 355 -9.36 -15.03 -8.80
CA ARG A 355 -9.82 -13.63 -8.78
C ARG A 355 -11.28 -13.53 -9.24
N ASN A 356 -11.64 -14.17 -10.35
CA ASN A 356 -13.01 -14.14 -10.85
C ASN A 356 -14.01 -14.72 -9.85
N TRP A 357 -13.66 -15.79 -9.13
CA TRP A 357 -14.54 -16.34 -8.08
C TRP A 357 -14.61 -15.44 -6.85
N ILE A 358 -13.50 -14.80 -6.46
CA ILE A 358 -13.52 -13.78 -5.41
C ILE A 358 -14.45 -12.64 -5.81
N ASP A 359 -14.29 -12.08 -7.01
CA ASP A 359 -15.11 -10.99 -7.52
C ASP A 359 -16.59 -11.37 -7.59
N GLN A 360 -16.88 -12.62 -8.01
CA GLN A 360 -18.22 -13.18 -7.98
C GLN A 360 -18.82 -13.15 -6.57
N VAL A 361 -18.10 -13.69 -5.56
CA VAL A 361 -18.62 -13.73 -4.18
C VAL A 361 -18.70 -12.32 -3.58
N ILE A 362 -17.76 -11.41 -3.89
CA ILE A 362 -17.86 -10.00 -3.49
C ILE A 362 -19.12 -9.38 -4.07
N GLN A 363 -19.44 -9.63 -5.34
CA GLN A 363 -20.65 -9.11 -5.98
C GLN A 363 -21.94 -9.73 -5.41
N GLU A 364 -21.91 -11.01 -5.02
CA GLU A 364 -23.00 -11.69 -4.31
C GLU A 364 -23.25 -11.03 -2.93
N CYS A 365 -22.20 -10.80 -2.15
CA CYS A 365 -22.31 -10.23 -0.79
C CYS A 365 -22.55 -8.70 -0.79
N PHE A 366 -21.96 -7.99 -1.76
CA PHE A 366 -21.96 -6.52 -1.86
C PHE A 366 -22.39 -6.08 -3.27
N PRO A 367 -23.67 -6.24 -3.64
CA PRO A 367 -24.16 -5.94 -4.99
C PRO A 367 -24.03 -4.47 -5.40
N HIS A 368 -23.91 -3.54 -4.43
CA HIS A 368 -23.64 -2.12 -4.68
C HIS A 368 -22.16 -1.74 -4.53
N GLY A 369 -21.27 -2.74 -4.49
CA GLY A 369 -19.83 -2.59 -4.29
C GLY A 369 -19.45 -2.29 -2.84
N THR A 370 -18.15 -2.09 -2.62
CA THR A 370 -17.56 -1.86 -1.28
C THR A 370 -17.20 -0.39 -1.00
N GLY A 371 -17.70 0.52 -1.84
CA GLY A 371 -17.55 1.98 -1.71
C GLY A 371 -18.75 2.66 -1.04
N TRP A 372 -18.92 3.96 -1.31
CA TRP A 372 -19.99 4.80 -0.73
C TRP A 372 -21.41 4.22 -0.90
N LYS A 373 -21.75 3.72 -2.11
CA LYS A 373 -23.05 3.10 -2.38
C LYS A 373 -23.30 1.83 -1.54
N GLY A 374 -22.25 1.03 -1.33
CA GLY A 374 -22.31 -0.14 -0.44
C GLY A 374 -22.59 0.26 1.00
N LEU A 375 -21.93 1.32 1.49
CA LEU A 375 -22.13 1.83 2.84
C LEU A 375 -23.53 2.43 3.04
N LEU A 376 -24.08 3.12 2.03
CA LEU A 376 -25.48 3.61 2.06
C LEU A 376 -26.49 2.47 2.21
N LEU A 377 -26.28 1.33 1.53
CA LEU A 377 -27.14 0.15 1.70
C LEU A 377 -27.02 -0.40 3.13
N LEU A 378 -25.82 -0.46 3.69
CA LEU A 378 -25.62 -0.92 5.08
C LEU A 378 -26.31 0.01 6.07
N LYS A 379 -26.24 1.33 5.86
CA LYS A 379 -27.01 2.30 6.66
C LYS A 379 -28.52 2.05 6.53
N HIS A 380 -29.03 1.92 5.31
CA HIS A 380 -30.46 1.65 5.11
C HIS A 380 -30.93 0.38 5.81
N ARG A 381 -30.10 -0.68 5.82
CA ARG A 381 -30.37 -1.91 6.58
C ARG A 381 -30.40 -1.68 8.09
N GLN A 382 -29.49 -0.85 8.63
CA GLN A 382 -29.51 -0.49 10.05
C GLN A 382 -30.71 0.36 10.43
N ASP A 383 -31.12 1.28 9.56
CA ASP A 383 -32.26 2.16 9.79
C ASP A 383 -33.61 1.41 9.71
N THR A 384 -33.66 0.27 9.01
CA THR A 384 -34.89 -0.54 8.82
C THR A 384 -34.99 -1.77 9.71
N SER A 385 -33.86 -2.25 10.25
CA SER A 385 -33.82 -3.44 11.12
C SER A 385 -33.71 -3.05 12.59
N SER A 386 -34.66 -3.51 13.41
CA SER A 386 -34.63 -3.30 14.87
C SER A 386 -33.55 -4.10 15.60
N GLU A 387 -32.99 -5.14 14.97
CA GLU A 387 -31.98 -6.03 15.57
C GLU A 387 -30.55 -5.61 15.22
N ALA A 388 -30.37 -4.72 14.24
CA ALA A 388 -29.06 -4.29 13.81
C ALA A 388 -28.47 -3.25 14.78
N ILE A 389 -27.20 -3.41 15.15
CA ILE A 389 -26.46 -2.38 15.89
C ILE A 389 -26.45 -1.11 15.01
N SER A 390 -27.13 -0.06 15.47
CA SER A 390 -27.09 1.26 14.83
C SER A 390 -25.72 1.87 15.09
N TYR A 391 -24.77 1.60 14.20
CA TYR A 391 -23.40 2.08 14.29
C TYR A 391 -23.11 3.17 13.26
N ILE A 392 -23.73 3.12 12.07
CA ILE A 392 -23.70 4.23 11.10
C ILE A 392 -24.79 5.25 11.47
N ARG A 393 -24.39 6.28 12.20
CA ARG A 393 -25.33 7.22 12.81
C ARG A 393 -25.68 8.40 11.93
N TYR A 394 -24.73 8.82 11.09
CA TYR A 394 -24.96 9.91 10.14
C TYR A 394 -24.15 9.68 8.87
N MET A 395 -24.78 9.89 7.70
CA MET A 395 -24.12 9.89 6.40
C MET A 395 -24.68 11.02 5.54
N ALA A 396 -23.80 11.78 4.91
CA ALA A 396 -24.22 12.82 3.97
C ALA A 396 -23.14 13.12 2.91
N GLU A 397 -23.61 13.62 1.77
CA GLU A 397 -22.79 14.40 0.84
C GLU A 397 -23.08 15.88 1.09
N VAL A 398 -22.06 16.64 1.48
CA VAL A 398 -22.13 18.07 1.83
C VAL A 398 -21.29 18.89 0.88
N ARG A 399 -21.70 20.14 0.61
CA ARG A 399 -20.90 21.06 -0.21
C ARG A 399 -20.01 21.93 0.67
N ILE A 400 -18.70 21.74 0.59
CA ILE A 400 -17.71 22.59 1.25
C ILE A 400 -16.92 23.29 0.15
N LYS A 401 -16.88 24.64 0.19
CA LYS A 401 -16.20 25.47 -0.82
C LYS A 401 -16.60 25.13 -2.27
N GLY A 402 -17.87 24.77 -2.47
CA GLY A 402 -18.42 24.39 -3.79
C GLY A 402 -18.10 22.97 -4.24
N VAL A 403 -17.32 22.20 -3.49
CA VAL A 403 -16.96 20.80 -3.79
C VAL A 403 -17.83 19.85 -2.98
N SER A 404 -18.31 18.77 -3.61
CA SER A 404 -19.06 17.72 -2.89
C SER A 404 -18.11 16.86 -2.07
N GLN A 405 -18.34 16.80 -0.77
CA GLN A 405 -17.57 16.05 0.21
C GLN A 405 -18.47 15.05 0.92
N ARG A 406 -17.88 13.94 1.35
CA ARG A 406 -18.59 12.88 2.08
C ARG A 406 -18.21 12.88 3.54
N ILE A 407 -19.21 12.60 4.38
CA ILE A 407 -19.05 12.39 5.81
C ILE A 407 -19.88 11.18 6.24
N CYS A 408 -19.27 10.29 7.02
CA CYS A 408 -19.93 9.16 7.65
C CYS A 408 -19.49 9.07 9.12
N VAL A 409 -20.40 9.38 10.05
CA VAL A 409 -20.16 9.31 11.50
C VAL A 409 -20.61 7.94 12.01
N CYS A 410 -19.66 7.24 12.63
CA CYS A 410 -19.83 5.90 13.17
C CYS A 410 -19.61 5.93 14.69
N MET A 411 -20.59 5.49 15.47
CA MET A 411 -20.50 5.36 16.93
C MET A 411 -21.66 4.53 17.49
N THR A 412 -21.45 3.82 18.60
CA THR A 412 -22.52 3.10 19.32
C THR A 412 -23.28 4.04 20.26
N PRO A 413 -24.57 3.78 20.56
CA PRO A 413 -25.30 4.52 21.61
C PRO A 413 -24.59 4.48 22.97
N GLU A 414 -23.93 3.38 23.30
CA GLU A 414 -23.12 3.22 24.50
C GLU A 414 -21.91 4.17 24.49
N SER A 415 -21.32 4.40 23.31
CA SER A 415 -20.27 5.42 23.15
C SER A 415 -20.80 6.84 23.34
N SER A 416 -22.04 7.13 22.92
CA SER A 416 -22.72 8.40 23.23
C SER A 416 -22.86 8.62 24.73
N ARG A 417 -23.30 7.59 25.47
CA ARG A 417 -23.41 7.66 26.94
C ARG A 417 -22.04 7.84 27.59
N ALA A 418 -21.04 7.09 27.14
CA ALA A 418 -19.67 7.21 27.65
C ALA A 418 -19.09 8.62 27.45
N LEU A 419 -19.42 9.32 26.35
CA LEU A 419 -18.98 10.69 26.10
C LEU A 419 -19.45 11.70 27.16
N LEU A 420 -20.63 11.50 27.77
CA LEU A 420 -21.12 12.38 28.85
C LEU A 420 -20.27 12.29 30.12
N ASP A 421 -19.71 11.11 30.38
CA ASP A 421 -18.86 10.85 31.54
C ASP A 421 -17.40 11.27 31.32
N CYS A 422 -17.01 11.55 30.08
CA CYS A 422 -15.64 11.91 29.74
C CYS A 422 -15.27 13.31 30.23
N ARG A 423 -14.03 13.46 30.73
CA ARG A 423 -13.43 14.76 31.09
C ARG A 423 -12.25 15.14 30.20
N TYR A 424 -11.54 14.14 29.70
CA TYR A 424 -10.36 14.30 28.85
C TYR A 424 -10.55 13.47 27.59
N ILE A 425 -10.44 14.10 26.43
CA ILE A 425 -10.55 13.42 25.14
C ILE A 425 -9.31 13.71 24.27
N GLN A 426 -8.97 12.76 23.41
CA GLN A 426 -7.94 12.93 22.38
C GLN A 426 -8.60 12.79 21.01
N THR A 427 -8.16 13.58 20.05
CA THR A 427 -8.63 13.43 18.67
C THR A 427 -7.46 13.36 17.72
N ASP A 428 -7.57 12.48 16.73
CA ASP A 428 -6.50 12.18 15.78
C ASP A 428 -7.11 11.77 14.43
N ILE A 429 -6.31 11.82 13.35
CA ILE A 429 -6.77 11.54 12.00
C ILE A 429 -5.85 10.57 11.26
N ALA A 430 -6.41 9.45 10.81
CA ALA A 430 -5.70 8.40 10.11
C ALA A 430 -5.88 8.51 8.59
N PHE A 431 -4.77 8.50 7.85
CA PHE A 431 -4.73 8.64 6.38
C PHE A 431 -4.61 7.32 5.62
N LYS A 432 -4.18 6.25 6.30
CA LYS A 432 -3.75 4.99 5.63
C LYS A 432 -4.81 3.90 5.64
N ARG A 433 -5.85 4.04 6.46
CA ARG A 433 -6.76 2.92 6.74
C ARG A 433 -7.73 2.66 5.60
N VAL A 434 -8.39 3.69 5.10
CA VAL A 434 -9.42 3.58 4.06
C VAL A 434 -9.00 4.34 2.80
N LYS A 435 -9.07 3.69 1.64
CA LYS A 435 -8.68 4.32 0.37
C LYS A 435 -9.64 5.46 0.02
N GLY A 436 -9.09 6.66 -0.14
CA GLY A 436 -9.84 7.86 -0.55
C GLY A 436 -10.64 8.52 0.57
N TYR A 437 -10.45 8.10 1.83
CA TYR A 437 -11.07 8.72 3.01
C TYR A 437 -10.02 8.91 4.11
N LEU A 438 -10.21 9.97 4.88
CA LEU A 438 -9.56 10.19 6.16
C LEU A 438 -10.46 9.62 7.25
N GLU A 439 -9.86 9.08 8.30
CA GLU A 439 -10.61 8.61 9.47
C GLU A 439 -10.27 9.45 10.69
N PHE A 440 -11.21 10.30 11.09
CA PHE A 440 -11.14 11.02 12.36
C PHE A 440 -11.53 10.08 13.50
N GLU A 441 -10.75 10.03 14.56
CA GLU A 441 -11.01 9.22 15.75
C GLU A 441 -11.12 10.11 17.00
N LEU A 442 -12.21 9.96 17.75
CA LEU A 442 -12.36 10.52 19.09
C LEU A 442 -12.07 9.43 20.11
N THR A 443 -10.93 9.58 20.80
CA THR A 443 -10.33 8.55 21.64
C THR A 443 -10.30 8.96 23.11
N VAL A 444 -10.54 7.98 23.99
CA VAL A 444 -10.46 8.14 25.45
C VAL A 444 -9.71 6.98 26.09
N MET A 445 -9.18 7.19 27.29
CA MET A 445 -8.83 6.12 28.21
C MET A 445 -10.03 5.89 29.12
N ASP A 446 -10.47 4.64 29.23
CA ASP A 446 -11.51 4.28 30.19
C ASP A 446 -10.86 4.12 31.58
N ASP A 447 -11.22 4.99 32.53
CA ASP A 447 -10.61 5.00 33.87
C ASP A 447 -11.03 3.78 34.70
N LYS A 448 -12.22 3.21 34.43
CA LYS A 448 -12.76 2.06 35.18
C LYS A 448 -12.06 0.77 34.75
N ASN A 449 -11.75 0.65 33.45
CA ASN A 449 -10.97 -0.44 32.89
C ASN A 449 -9.90 0.14 31.95
N PRO A 450 -8.61 0.22 32.33
CA PRO A 450 -7.58 1.02 31.64
C PRO A 450 -7.24 0.49 30.24
N THR A 451 -8.15 0.75 29.32
CA THR A 451 -8.10 0.43 27.91
C THR A 451 -8.43 1.67 27.10
N THR A 452 -7.70 1.84 26.00
CA THR A 452 -8.04 2.80 24.97
C THR A 452 -9.35 2.41 24.31
N ARG A 453 -10.25 3.38 24.14
CA ARG A 453 -11.49 3.27 23.38
C ARG A 453 -11.60 4.40 22.37
N ILE A 454 -12.09 4.09 21.19
CA ILE A 454 -12.49 5.09 20.21
C ILE A 454 -14.02 5.15 20.29
N LEU A 455 -14.53 6.28 20.76
CA LEU A 455 -15.97 6.48 21.01
C LEU A 455 -16.70 6.94 19.75
N SER A 456 -15.99 7.59 18.83
CA SER A 456 -16.53 7.97 17.53
C SER A 456 -15.46 7.91 16.45
N ARG A 457 -15.85 7.38 15.29
CA ARG A 457 -15.05 7.35 14.08
C ARG A 457 -15.79 8.08 12.99
N VAL A 458 -15.10 8.92 12.23
CA VAL A 458 -15.71 9.61 11.11
C VAL A 458 -14.88 9.44 9.86
N PHE A 459 -15.48 8.82 8.83
CA PHE A 459 -14.88 8.75 7.51
C PHE A 459 -15.24 10.02 6.73
N VAL A 460 -14.23 10.79 6.32
CA VAL A 460 -14.40 12.04 5.57
C VAL A 460 -13.49 12.12 4.36
N THR A 461 -13.85 12.93 3.37
CA THR A 461 -13.02 13.17 2.16
C THR A 461 -12.21 14.47 2.22
N GLU A 462 -12.37 15.28 3.27
CA GLU A 462 -11.70 16.57 3.47
C GLU A 462 -11.38 16.81 4.96
N GLU A 463 -10.33 17.58 5.25
CA GLU A 463 -9.86 17.91 6.60
C GLU A 463 -9.97 19.40 6.99
N SER A 464 -10.82 20.16 6.31
CA SER A 464 -11.01 21.59 6.58
C SER A 464 -11.63 21.87 7.96
N ALA A 465 -11.55 23.13 8.40
CA ALA A 465 -12.14 23.55 9.66
C ALA A 465 -13.67 23.41 9.65
N GLU A 466 -14.30 23.70 8.50
CA GLU A 466 -15.72 23.55 8.29
C GLU A 466 -16.17 22.08 8.43
N MET A 467 -15.39 21.14 7.87
CA MET A 467 -15.67 19.71 8.02
C MET A 467 -15.51 19.25 9.47
N HIS A 468 -14.46 19.66 10.17
CA HIS A 468 -14.26 19.32 11.58
C HIS A 468 -15.34 19.92 12.49
N ALA A 469 -15.79 21.15 12.23
CA ALA A 469 -16.91 21.75 12.95
C ALA A 469 -18.20 20.94 12.77
N LEU A 470 -18.46 20.46 11.54
CA LEU A 470 -19.58 19.57 11.26
C LEU A 470 -19.44 18.22 11.99
N ILE A 471 -18.24 17.64 12.03
CA ILE A 471 -17.96 16.40 12.78
C ILE A 471 -18.35 16.57 14.25
N PHE A 472 -17.81 17.57 14.94
CA PHE A 472 -18.12 17.80 16.36
C PHE A 472 -19.61 18.11 16.58
N GLY A 473 -20.21 18.91 15.69
CA GLY A 473 -21.65 19.21 15.72
C GLY A 473 -22.51 17.94 15.64
N LYS A 474 -22.19 17.04 14.71
CA LYS A 474 -22.93 15.78 14.54
C LYS A 474 -22.71 14.81 15.69
N ILE A 475 -21.51 14.73 16.25
CA ILE A 475 -21.28 13.93 17.46
C ILE A 475 -22.15 14.45 18.62
N SER A 476 -22.17 15.76 18.87
CA SER A 476 -22.99 16.36 19.94
C SER A 476 -24.49 16.14 19.73
N GLU A 477 -24.98 16.24 18.49
CA GLU A 477 -26.37 15.94 18.13
C GLU A 477 -26.73 14.47 18.40
N LEU A 478 -25.84 13.54 18.04
CA LEU A 478 -26.05 12.11 18.27
C LEU A 478 -26.04 11.75 19.76
N VAL A 479 -25.20 12.40 20.56
CA VAL A 479 -25.21 12.25 22.02
C VAL A 479 -26.59 12.66 22.58
N LYS A 480 -27.13 13.81 22.13
CA LYS A 480 -28.46 14.27 22.53
C LYS A 480 -29.56 13.30 22.11
N ILE A 481 -29.48 12.75 20.90
CA ILE A 481 -30.46 11.77 20.39
C ILE A 481 -30.45 10.49 21.24
N ASP A 482 -29.28 9.98 21.60
CA ASP A 482 -29.16 8.70 22.33
C ASP A 482 -29.46 8.79 23.83
N THR A 483 -29.23 9.96 24.42
CA THR A 483 -29.23 10.12 25.88
C THR A 483 -30.29 11.09 26.39
N GLY A 484 -30.83 11.95 25.53
CA GLY A 484 -31.65 13.09 25.92
C GLY A 484 -30.85 14.25 26.52
N GLU A 485 -29.55 14.08 26.77
CA GLU A 485 -28.67 15.08 27.37
C GLU A 485 -27.70 15.70 26.34
N GLU A 486 -27.43 16.99 26.50
CA GLU A 486 -26.45 17.67 25.65
C GLU A 486 -25.02 17.41 26.11
N LEU A 487 -24.11 17.26 25.15
CA LEU A 487 -22.69 17.14 25.44
C LEU A 487 -22.15 18.46 26.02
N LYS A 488 -21.79 18.43 27.31
CA LYS A 488 -21.31 19.61 28.02
C LYS A 488 -19.80 19.80 27.81
N TRP A 489 -19.44 21.07 27.71
CA TRP A 489 -18.05 21.54 27.69
C TRP A 489 -17.83 22.39 28.93
N ARG A 490 -16.84 22.06 29.76
CA ARG A 490 -16.57 22.79 31.02
C ARG A 490 -16.47 24.28 30.77
N HIS A 491 -15.67 24.67 29.77
CA HIS A 491 -15.46 26.06 29.39
C HIS A 491 -16.80 26.83 29.24
N LEU A 492 -17.82 26.20 28.65
CA LEU A 492 -19.09 26.87 28.36
C LEU A 492 -20.15 26.70 29.46
N HIS A 493 -20.04 25.67 30.31
CA HIS A 493 -21.14 25.26 31.21
C HIS A 493 -20.78 25.33 32.70
N ALA A 494 -19.53 25.55 33.05
CA ALA A 494 -19.11 25.75 34.43
C ALA A 494 -19.66 27.06 34.98
N LYS A 495 -20.09 27.09 36.25
CA LYS A 495 -20.50 28.33 36.93
C LYS A 495 -19.34 28.95 37.71
N THR A 496 -18.38 28.13 38.12
CA THR A 496 -17.17 28.54 38.83
C THR A 496 -15.92 27.91 38.21
N LEU A 497 -14.73 28.42 38.57
CA LEU A 497 -13.47 27.82 38.13
C LEU A 497 -13.25 26.41 38.69
N ASP A 498 -13.90 26.07 39.80
CA ASP A 498 -13.80 24.77 40.46
C ASP A 498 -14.91 23.78 40.02
N ASP A 499 -15.78 24.19 39.10
CA ASP A 499 -16.77 23.30 38.49
C ASP A 499 -16.16 22.54 37.31
N PHE A 500 -16.46 21.24 37.21
CA PHE A 500 -15.94 20.34 36.15
C PHE A 500 -17.05 19.62 35.33
N PRO A 501 -18.08 20.32 34.80
CA PRO A 501 -19.10 19.67 33.98
C PRO A 501 -18.56 19.30 32.60
N GLY A 502 -18.75 18.04 32.21
CA GLY A 502 -18.44 17.54 30.86
C GLY A 502 -16.96 17.65 30.49
N ILE A 503 -16.68 17.81 29.19
CA ILE A 503 -15.31 17.78 28.66
C ILE A 503 -14.53 19.00 29.17
N CYS A 504 -13.42 18.73 29.87
CA CYS A 504 -12.52 19.72 30.45
C CYS A 504 -11.33 20.05 29.55
N LEU A 505 -10.84 19.07 28.79
CA LEU A 505 -9.66 19.23 27.94
C LEU A 505 -9.71 18.33 26.70
N VAL A 506 -9.29 18.89 25.56
CA VAL A 506 -9.07 18.17 24.31
C VAL A 506 -7.58 18.20 23.97
N SER A 507 -6.98 17.02 23.81
CA SER A 507 -5.61 16.90 23.31
C SER A 507 -5.60 16.55 21.83
N VAL A 508 -4.80 17.27 21.05
CA VAL A 508 -4.71 17.10 19.59
C VAL A 508 -3.26 17.14 19.09
N ASP A 509 -3.03 16.69 17.87
CA ASP A 509 -1.86 17.08 17.09
C ASP A 509 -2.01 18.52 16.57
N GLN A 510 -0.92 19.15 16.09
CA GLN A 510 -0.89 20.53 15.62
C GLN A 510 -1.58 20.72 14.24
N HIS A 511 -2.73 20.08 14.01
CA HIS A 511 -3.51 20.22 12.78
C HIS A 511 -4.44 21.44 12.84
N ARG A 512 -4.16 22.45 12.00
CA ARG A 512 -4.87 23.75 12.02
C ARG A 512 -6.37 23.60 11.73
N GLY A 513 -6.76 22.74 10.79
CA GLY A 513 -8.17 22.51 10.44
C GLY A 513 -8.96 21.91 11.59
N GLN A 514 -8.37 20.92 12.28
CA GLN A 514 -9.00 20.24 13.42
C GLN A 514 -9.19 21.18 14.60
N ALA A 515 -8.14 21.91 14.99
CA ALA A 515 -8.20 22.87 16.07
C ALA A 515 -9.24 23.97 15.78
N LYS A 516 -9.15 24.62 14.61
CA LYS A 516 -10.11 25.67 14.23
C LYS A 516 -11.55 25.14 14.17
N GLY A 517 -11.75 23.93 13.63
CA GLY A 517 -13.08 23.30 13.57
C GLY A 517 -13.69 23.05 14.94
N LEU A 518 -12.90 22.65 15.94
CA LEU A 518 -13.34 22.56 17.33
C LEU A 518 -13.73 23.96 17.86
N GLY A 519 -12.90 24.98 17.62
CA GLY A 519 -13.19 26.35 18.03
C GLY A 519 -14.50 26.89 17.43
N MET A 520 -14.73 26.64 16.14
CA MET A 520 -15.98 26.98 15.44
C MET A 520 -17.19 26.24 16.03
N HIS A 521 -17.04 24.96 16.38
CA HIS A 521 -18.09 24.20 17.05
C HIS A 521 -18.43 24.79 18.42
N LEU A 522 -17.43 25.08 19.25
CA LEU A 522 -17.62 25.68 20.58
C LEU A 522 -18.28 27.05 20.50
N GLN A 523 -17.90 27.87 19.51
CA GLN A 523 -18.56 29.14 19.25
C GLN A 523 -20.04 28.97 18.87
N SER A 524 -20.35 27.94 18.08
CA SER A 524 -21.75 27.60 17.77
C SER A 524 -22.53 27.16 19.01
N VAL A 525 -21.92 26.37 19.90
CA VAL A 525 -22.55 25.96 21.16
C VAL A 525 -22.77 27.17 22.06
N ALA A 526 -21.77 28.05 22.21
CA ALA A 526 -21.88 29.26 23.02
C ALA A 526 -23.06 30.15 22.58
N LYS A 527 -23.27 30.31 21.27
CA LYS A 527 -24.42 31.06 20.71
C LYS A 527 -25.79 30.47 21.06
N SER A 528 -25.87 29.17 21.35
CA SER A 528 -27.12 28.53 21.77
C SER A 528 -27.36 28.57 23.28
N LEU A 529 -26.35 28.95 24.06
CA LEU A 529 -26.44 29.06 25.52
C LEU A 529 -26.90 30.46 25.94
N PRO A 530 -27.48 30.60 27.15
CA PRO A 530 -27.79 31.91 27.73
C PRO A 530 -26.55 32.81 27.79
N THR A 531 -26.76 34.12 27.63
CA THR A 531 -25.70 35.12 27.77
C THR A 531 -25.05 35.01 29.13
N THR A 532 -23.77 34.61 29.16
CA THR A 532 -23.04 34.32 30.39
C THR A 532 -21.65 34.97 30.30
N PRO A 533 -21.20 35.69 31.35
CA PRO A 533 -19.84 36.22 31.41
C PRO A 533 -18.81 35.09 31.31
N ASP A 534 -17.69 35.34 30.63
CA ASP A 534 -16.57 34.39 30.64
C ASP A 534 -15.93 34.34 32.03
N LEU A 535 -15.61 33.12 32.50
CA LEU A 535 -15.07 32.92 33.86
C LEU A 535 -13.67 33.50 34.06
N HIS A 536 -12.93 33.75 32.98
CA HIS A 536 -11.57 34.27 33.02
C HIS A 536 -11.53 35.76 32.68
N GLU A 537 -12.40 36.19 31.79
CA GLU A 537 -12.51 37.55 31.28
C GLU A 537 -13.94 38.07 31.48
N GLY A 538 -14.36 38.29 32.74
CA GLY A 538 -15.76 38.60 33.07
C GLY A 538 -16.36 39.89 32.48
N HIS A 539 -15.57 40.67 31.75
CA HIS A 539 -16.02 41.85 31.00
C HIS A 539 -16.54 41.51 29.59
N ILE A 540 -16.29 40.29 29.11
CA ILE A 540 -16.83 39.75 27.86
C ILE A 540 -17.68 38.52 28.13
N THR A 541 -18.62 38.26 27.23
CA THR A 541 -19.49 37.08 27.29
C THR A 541 -18.91 35.92 26.50
N ILE A 542 -19.31 34.68 26.84
CA ILE A 542 -18.85 33.49 26.11
C ILE A 542 -19.26 33.51 24.63
N GLN A 543 -20.30 34.27 24.26
CA GLN A 543 -20.78 34.44 22.88
C GLN A 543 -19.91 35.39 22.05
N GLU A 544 -19.20 36.31 22.70
CA GLU A 544 -18.32 37.30 22.05
C GLU A 544 -16.91 36.73 21.77
N LEU A 545 -16.57 35.59 22.36
CA LEU A 545 -15.31 34.90 22.12
C LEU A 545 -15.16 34.45 20.66
N THR A 546 -13.95 34.59 20.12
CA THR A 546 -13.62 34.04 18.80
C THR A 546 -13.45 32.52 18.88
N ASP A 547 -13.44 31.85 17.72
CA ASP A 547 -13.13 30.42 17.61
C ASP A 547 -11.80 30.07 18.30
N TYR A 548 -10.76 30.91 18.16
CA TYR A 548 -9.48 30.71 18.82
C TYR A 548 -9.52 31.01 20.33
N ASP A 549 -10.34 31.96 20.78
CA ASP A 549 -10.44 32.26 22.22
C ASP A 549 -11.05 31.10 22.98
N HIS A 550 -12.03 30.40 22.39
CA HIS A 550 -12.55 29.14 22.94
C HIS A 550 -11.45 28.08 23.07
N LEU A 551 -10.56 27.96 22.07
CA LEU A 551 -9.46 26.98 22.11
C LEU A 551 -8.49 27.23 23.26
N LYS A 552 -8.21 28.50 23.61
CA LYS A 552 -7.34 28.86 24.75
C LYS A 552 -7.81 28.29 26.10
N ARG A 553 -9.09 27.87 26.19
CA ARG A 553 -9.74 27.43 27.43
C ARG A 553 -9.98 25.91 27.49
N VAL A 554 -9.67 25.17 26.42
CA VAL A 554 -9.96 23.73 26.35
C VAL A 554 -8.92 22.90 25.59
N LEU A 555 -8.08 23.51 24.74
CA LEU A 555 -7.18 22.78 23.86
C LEU A 555 -5.77 22.65 24.44
N ARG A 556 -5.18 21.47 24.29
CA ARG A 556 -3.75 21.22 24.55
C ARG A 556 -3.11 20.48 23.38
N LEU A 557 -1.87 20.84 23.06
CA LEU A 557 -1.07 20.14 22.05
C LEU A 557 -0.28 18.97 22.62
N CYS A 558 -0.17 17.91 21.82
CA CYS A 558 0.70 16.78 22.12
C CYS A 558 2.18 17.20 22.16
N THR A 559 2.80 17.08 23.32
CA THR A 559 4.22 17.44 23.53
C THR A 559 5.19 16.54 22.76
N ILE A 560 4.82 15.28 22.50
CA ILE A 560 5.62 14.34 21.70
C ILE A 560 5.64 14.77 20.23
N HIS A 561 4.48 15.06 19.64
CA HIS A 561 4.39 15.52 18.26
C HIS A 561 5.13 16.85 18.05
N LEU A 562 4.95 17.79 18.98
CA LEU A 562 5.72 19.04 19.00
C LEU A 562 7.23 18.81 19.07
N SER A 563 7.69 17.94 19.97
CA SER A 563 9.11 17.63 20.12
C SER A 563 9.70 16.98 18.86
N ARG A 564 8.96 16.07 18.22
CA ARG A 564 9.34 15.46 16.93
C ARG A 564 9.38 16.51 15.82
N ASN A 565 8.43 17.45 15.79
CA ASN A 565 8.40 18.53 14.81
C ASN A 565 9.57 19.51 15.00
N ILE A 566 9.90 19.87 16.24
CA ILE A 566 11.08 20.68 16.57
C ILE A 566 12.36 19.97 16.12
N GLU A 567 12.50 18.66 16.34
CA GLU A 567 13.71 17.93 15.92
C GLU A 567 13.89 17.94 14.39
N LYS A 568 12.79 17.96 13.64
CA LYS A 568 12.79 18.07 12.17
C LYS A 568 13.06 19.50 11.67
N THR A 569 12.91 20.53 12.51
CA THR A 569 13.34 21.88 12.13
C THR A 569 14.85 21.83 11.96
N GLY A 570 15.36 22.09 10.75
CA GLY A 570 16.78 21.96 10.43
C GLY A 570 17.64 23.09 11.03
N THR A 571 17.44 23.37 12.33
CA THR A 571 18.07 24.39 13.18
C THR A 571 19.10 23.74 14.12
N THR A 572 19.89 24.56 14.81
CA THR A 572 20.94 24.08 15.73
C THR A 572 20.34 23.46 17.00
N LYS A 573 21.12 22.61 17.70
CA LYS A 573 20.68 21.99 18.97
C LYS A 573 20.30 23.03 20.04
N ALA A 574 21.05 24.13 20.13
CA ALA A 574 20.79 25.22 21.07
C ALA A 574 19.43 25.88 20.82
N ILE A 575 19.12 26.17 19.55
CA ILE A 575 17.82 26.76 19.18
C ILE A 575 16.67 25.77 19.39
N LYS A 576 16.87 24.48 19.08
CA LYS A 576 15.89 23.44 19.41
C LYS A 576 15.64 23.35 20.92
N ALA A 577 16.64 23.58 21.77
CA ALA A 577 16.46 23.62 23.22
C ALA A 577 15.60 24.82 23.65
N LYS A 578 15.85 26.01 23.07
CA LYS A 578 15.00 27.21 23.28
C LYS A 578 13.55 26.97 22.80
N MET A 579 13.36 26.33 21.63
CA MET A 579 12.01 25.97 21.15
C MET A 579 11.29 25.00 22.09
N ARG A 580 12.02 24.05 22.70
CA ARG A 580 11.45 23.10 23.67
C ARG A 580 11.12 23.75 25.01
N SER A 581 11.88 24.77 25.45
CA SER A 581 11.61 25.46 26.71
C SER A 581 10.30 26.24 26.69
N LEU A 582 9.76 26.57 25.51
CA LEU A 582 8.42 27.14 25.33
C LEU A 582 7.29 26.11 25.56
N VAL A 583 7.59 24.82 25.68
CA VAL A 583 6.61 23.78 26.05
C VAL A 583 6.66 23.56 27.55
N CYS A 584 5.89 24.36 28.29
CA CYS A 584 6.03 24.48 29.75
C CYS A 584 4.70 24.78 30.45
N SER A 585 4.73 24.90 31.78
CA SER A 585 3.61 25.49 32.52
C SER A 585 3.75 27.01 32.62
N VAL A 586 4.92 27.49 32.99
CA VAL A 586 5.22 28.92 33.18
C VAL A 586 6.59 29.19 32.54
N ASN A 587 6.73 30.32 31.86
CA ASN A 587 8.03 30.77 31.34
C ASN A 587 8.16 32.28 31.54
N PRO A 588 8.90 32.71 32.59
CA PRO A 588 9.09 34.13 32.90
C PRO A 588 9.79 34.92 31.79
N LYS A 589 10.53 34.24 30.91
CA LYS A 589 11.32 34.84 29.81
C LYS A 589 10.72 34.48 28.44
N TRP A 590 9.41 34.33 28.36
CA TRP A 590 8.73 33.90 27.14
C TRP A 590 9.10 34.77 25.93
N ASP A 591 8.90 36.08 26.05
CA ASP A 591 9.10 37.02 24.94
C ASP A 591 10.59 37.14 24.56
N GLU A 592 11.49 37.13 25.55
CA GLU A 592 12.94 37.04 25.34
C GLU A 592 13.31 35.77 24.56
N THR A 593 12.82 34.61 25.00
CA THR A 593 13.10 33.31 24.36
C THR A 593 12.61 33.31 22.91
N VAL A 594 11.41 33.85 22.64
CA VAL A 594 10.87 33.96 21.28
C VAL A 594 11.74 34.90 20.42
N ALA A 595 12.16 36.04 20.96
CA ALA A 595 13.04 36.99 20.26
C ALA A 595 14.40 36.36 19.93
N GLU A 596 15.00 35.64 20.87
CA GLU A 596 16.27 34.93 20.67
C GLU A 596 16.16 33.84 19.59
N ILE A 597 15.06 33.06 19.59
CA ILE A 597 14.83 32.04 18.53
C ILE A 597 14.79 32.69 17.15
N ARG A 598 14.17 33.88 17.01
CA ARG A 598 14.13 34.62 15.75
C ARG A 598 15.50 35.16 15.35
N ALA A 599 16.22 35.75 16.30
CA ALA A 599 17.51 36.41 16.05
C ALA A 599 18.61 35.39 15.69
N GLU A 600 18.70 34.28 16.43
CA GLU A 600 19.81 33.34 16.34
C GLU A 600 19.49 32.10 15.47
N GLY A 601 18.20 31.80 15.26
CA GLY A 601 17.77 30.56 14.61
C GLY A 601 17.59 30.60 13.10
N GLY A 602 17.79 31.78 12.48
CA GLY A 602 17.65 32.00 11.05
C GLY A 602 16.23 31.76 10.50
N THR A 603 16.11 31.66 9.17
CA THR A 603 14.79 31.56 8.49
C THR A 603 13.94 30.39 8.98
N LYS A 604 14.55 29.22 9.23
CA LYS A 604 13.80 28.03 9.67
C LYS A 604 13.18 28.20 11.06
N ALA A 605 13.91 28.82 11.98
CA ALA A 605 13.39 29.09 13.31
C ALA A 605 12.35 30.20 13.30
N ASN A 606 12.59 31.26 12.53
CA ASN A 606 11.61 32.34 12.35
C ASN A 606 10.30 31.80 11.77
N ASN A 607 10.36 31.00 10.70
CA ASN A 607 9.18 30.35 10.12
C ASN A 607 8.43 29.47 11.14
N TRP A 608 9.16 28.78 12.03
CA TRP A 608 8.52 27.99 13.09
C TRP A 608 7.78 28.87 14.09
N VAL A 609 8.36 30.02 14.51
CA VAL A 609 7.70 30.98 15.41
C VAL A 609 6.48 31.60 14.72
N THR A 610 6.64 32.09 13.48
CA THR A 610 5.55 32.65 12.67
C THR A 610 4.41 31.63 12.50
N ASP A 611 4.72 30.35 12.25
CA ASP A 611 3.71 29.30 12.20
C ASP A 611 2.88 29.19 13.49
N LYS A 612 3.52 29.34 14.66
CA LYS A 612 2.80 29.27 15.95
C LYS A 612 1.93 30.51 16.19
N GLU A 613 2.43 31.68 15.86
CA GLU A 613 1.67 32.94 15.97
C GLU A 613 0.48 32.96 15.01
N ASP A 614 0.72 32.63 13.74
CA ASP A 614 -0.32 32.60 12.70
C ASP A 614 -1.41 31.57 12.98
N SER A 615 -1.05 30.48 13.68
CA SER A 615 -2.02 29.48 14.10
C SER A 615 -2.99 30.00 15.17
N LYS A 616 -2.62 31.06 15.93
CA LYS A 616 -3.37 31.68 17.03
C LYS A 616 -3.70 30.79 18.23
N PHE A 617 -3.62 29.47 18.12
CA PHE A 617 -3.88 28.53 19.21
C PHE A 617 -2.64 27.82 19.75
N ALA A 618 -1.56 27.70 18.96
CA ALA A 618 -0.46 26.79 19.33
C ALA A 618 0.26 27.21 20.61
N PHE A 619 0.61 28.49 20.78
CA PHE A 619 1.28 28.95 22.00
C PHE A 619 0.43 28.77 23.27
N PRO A 620 -0.86 29.20 23.31
CA PRO A 620 -1.76 28.86 24.41
C PRO A 620 -1.90 27.35 24.67
N ALA A 621 -1.88 26.53 23.62
CA ALA A 621 -2.00 25.08 23.76
C ALA A 621 -0.68 24.37 24.12
N MET A 622 0.46 25.09 24.13
CA MET A 622 1.80 24.59 24.50
C MET A 622 2.23 25.04 25.89
N CYS A 623 1.79 26.23 26.31
CA CYS A 623 2.15 26.84 27.58
C CYS A 623 0.91 27.20 28.40
N TRP A 624 0.82 26.65 29.61
CA TRP A 624 -0.34 26.87 30.49
C TRP A 624 -0.58 28.35 30.81
N GLU A 625 0.48 29.10 31.11
CA GLU A 625 0.40 30.54 31.44
C GLU A 625 -0.16 31.39 30.29
N LYS A 626 -0.06 30.91 29.05
CA LYS A 626 -0.67 31.54 27.87
C LYS A 626 -2.09 31.03 27.59
N SER A 627 -2.57 30.05 28.35
CA SER A 627 -3.90 29.47 28.29
C SER A 627 -4.79 30.02 29.40
N PHE A 628 -6.09 29.81 29.27
CA PHE A 628 -7.06 30.03 30.35
C PHE A 628 -7.55 28.71 30.95
N ILE A 629 -6.88 27.59 30.68
CA ILE A 629 -7.25 26.31 31.29
C ILE A 629 -6.84 26.36 32.77
N PRO A 630 -7.72 26.03 33.74
CA PRO A 630 -7.32 25.96 35.14
C PRO A 630 -6.15 25.01 35.36
N LYS A 631 -5.22 25.38 36.26
CA LYS A 631 -3.97 24.66 36.48
C LYS A 631 -4.18 23.18 36.80
N ALA A 632 -5.17 22.86 37.63
CA ALA A 632 -5.49 21.48 38.01
C ALA A 632 -5.88 20.62 36.79
N ILE A 633 -6.68 21.17 35.87
CA ILE A 633 -7.07 20.48 34.63
C ILE A 633 -5.86 20.32 33.70
N TRP A 634 -5.04 21.36 33.57
CA TRP A 634 -3.83 21.29 32.75
C TRP A 634 -2.82 20.26 33.26
N ASP A 635 -2.69 20.10 34.58
CA ASP A 635 -1.74 19.17 35.19
C ASP A 635 -2.23 17.72 35.13
N LEU A 636 -3.51 17.48 35.36
CA LEU A 636 -4.13 16.15 35.26
C LEU A 636 -4.27 15.67 33.80
N GLY A 637 -4.53 16.60 32.87
CA GLY A 637 -4.67 16.27 31.47
C GLY A 637 -3.40 15.66 30.88
N GLU A 638 -3.54 14.62 30.05
CA GLU A 638 -2.38 13.98 29.44
C GLU A 638 -1.60 14.95 28.53
N ARG A 639 -0.26 14.93 28.64
CA ARG A 639 0.64 15.75 27.80
C ARG A 639 0.93 15.12 26.44
N THR A 640 0.50 13.88 26.24
CA THR A 640 0.90 13.01 25.14
C THR A 640 -0.32 12.34 24.55
N THR A 641 -0.37 12.21 23.23
CA THR A 641 -1.44 11.49 22.55
C THR A 641 -1.17 9.99 22.48
N ASN A 642 -0.55 9.40 23.51
CA ASN A 642 -0.20 7.98 23.52
C ASN A 642 -1.46 7.10 23.45
N ILE A 643 -2.59 7.58 23.98
CA ILE A 643 -3.87 6.88 23.90
C ILE A 643 -4.31 6.82 22.44
N SER A 644 -4.36 7.95 21.72
CA SER A 644 -4.72 7.94 20.29
C SER A 644 -3.72 7.16 19.44
N GLU A 645 -2.41 7.31 19.69
CA GLU A 645 -1.37 6.54 18.98
C GLU A 645 -1.55 5.02 19.18
N SER A 646 -1.92 4.58 20.40
CA SER A 646 -2.23 3.17 20.67
C SER A 646 -3.53 2.73 20.00
N GLY A 647 -4.56 3.57 20.00
CA GLY A 647 -5.83 3.33 19.30
C GLY A 647 -5.60 3.16 17.80
N HIS A 648 -4.89 4.09 17.18
CA HIS A 648 -4.44 4.02 15.80
C HIS A 648 -3.62 2.77 15.49
N ALA A 649 -2.73 2.33 16.39
CA ALA A 649 -1.96 1.11 16.19
C ALA A 649 -2.84 -0.14 16.18
N ASP A 650 -3.82 -0.24 17.09
CA ASP A 650 -4.82 -1.32 17.10
C ASP A 650 -5.66 -1.30 15.81
N THR A 651 -6.18 -0.13 15.44
CA THR A 651 -6.94 0.08 14.21
C THR A 651 -6.16 -0.36 12.96
N ASN A 652 -4.87 -0.02 12.87
CA ASN A 652 -4.03 -0.39 11.72
C ASN A 652 -3.72 -1.89 11.64
N ARG A 653 -3.71 -2.61 12.78
CA ARG A 653 -3.53 -4.07 12.80
C ARG A 653 -4.73 -4.80 12.18
N GLU A 654 -5.93 -4.20 12.27
CA GLU A 654 -7.11 -4.71 11.57
C GLU A 654 -7.00 -4.56 10.05
N GLY A 655 -6.13 -3.69 9.54
CA GLY A 655 -5.83 -3.57 8.12
C GLY A 655 -5.64 -2.15 7.64
N THR A 656 -4.81 -1.97 6.61
CA THR A 656 -4.58 -0.70 5.93
C THR A 656 -4.92 -0.80 4.45
N GLY A 657 -5.28 0.32 3.83
CA GLY A 657 -5.71 0.38 2.43
C GLY A 657 -7.00 -0.39 2.15
N CYS A 658 -7.91 -0.44 3.12
CA CYS A 658 -9.22 -1.08 3.02
C CYS A 658 -10.15 -0.30 2.06
N SER A 659 -11.15 -0.99 1.51
CA SER A 659 -12.34 -0.33 0.95
C SER A 659 -13.13 0.38 2.06
N LEU A 660 -14.08 1.24 1.70
CA LEU A 660 -14.88 1.97 2.68
C LEU A 660 -15.73 1.02 3.53
N VAL A 661 -16.43 0.08 2.89
CA VAL A 661 -17.20 -0.96 3.60
C VAL A 661 -16.28 -1.83 4.46
N GLY A 662 -15.09 -2.17 3.96
CA GLY A 662 -14.12 -2.95 4.73
C GLY A 662 -13.59 -2.22 5.96
N GLY A 663 -13.25 -0.94 5.82
CA GLY A 663 -12.85 -0.09 6.95
C GLY A 663 -13.95 0.04 8.00
N TYR A 664 -15.19 0.23 7.55
CA TYR A 664 -16.37 0.27 8.39
C TYR A 664 -16.61 -1.03 9.17
N LEU A 665 -16.64 -2.20 8.51
CA LEU A 665 -16.91 -3.47 9.18
C LEU A 665 -15.83 -3.82 10.21
N ARG A 666 -14.57 -3.56 9.88
CA ARG A 666 -13.44 -3.76 10.80
C ARG A 666 -13.51 -2.79 12.00
N ALA A 667 -13.94 -1.54 11.77
CA ALA A 667 -14.17 -0.56 12.82
C ALA A 667 -15.27 -1.01 13.79
N LEU A 668 -16.44 -1.38 13.26
CA LEU A 668 -17.57 -1.89 14.04
C LEU A 668 -17.13 -3.04 14.94
N ARG A 669 -16.44 -4.04 14.37
CA ARG A 669 -15.98 -5.22 15.11
C ARG A 669 -15.03 -4.83 16.26
N LEU A 670 -14.04 -3.99 15.97
CA LEU A 670 -13.05 -3.60 16.96
C LEU A 670 -13.68 -2.79 18.09
N ASP A 671 -14.55 -1.84 17.77
CA ASP A 671 -15.19 -0.97 18.76
C ASP A 671 -16.16 -1.76 19.65
N VAL A 672 -16.99 -2.63 19.06
CA VAL A 672 -17.88 -3.54 19.81
C VAL A 672 -17.07 -4.50 20.70
N LEU A 673 -15.93 -5.01 20.22
CA LEU A 673 -15.05 -5.85 21.03
C LEU A 673 -14.49 -5.08 22.24
N LYS A 674 -14.04 -3.85 22.04
CA LYS A 674 -13.52 -3.00 23.14
C LYS A 674 -14.62 -2.65 24.13
N GLU A 675 -15.83 -2.38 23.66
CA GLU A 675 -17.01 -2.12 24.50
C GLU A 675 -17.34 -3.33 25.38
N LYS A 676 -17.49 -4.52 24.77
CA LYS A 676 -17.71 -5.78 25.51
C LYS A 676 -16.59 -6.10 26.49
N THR A 677 -15.35 -5.76 26.15
CA THR A 677 -14.20 -5.95 27.05
C THR A 677 -14.33 -5.10 28.31
N VAL A 678 -14.80 -3.85 28.18
CA VAL A 678 -15.08 -2.99 29.34
C VAL A 678 -16.22 -3.55 30.16
N GLU A 679 -17.32 -3.94 29.50
CA GLU A 679 -18.50 -4.51 30.16
C GLU A 679 -18.15 -5.76 30.98
N VAL A 680 -17.41 -6.70 30.39
CA VAL A 680 -16.91 -7.91 31.07
C VAL A 680 -15.98 -7.57 32.23
N GLY A 681 -15.14 -6.55 32.08
CA GLY A 681 -14.28 -6.08 33.17
C GLY A 681 -15.08 -5.50 34.35
N LEU A 682 -16.16 -4.77 34.06
CA LEU A 682 -17.04 -4.22 35.09
C LEU A 682 -17.90 -5.30 35.77
N MET A 683 -18.46 -6.24 34.99
CA MET A 683 -19.37 -7.26 35.51
C MET A 683 -18.64 -8.39 36.25
N PHE A 684 -17.49 -8.83 35.73
CA PHE A 684 -16.81 -10.04 36.20
C PHE A 684 -15.41 -9.78 36.77
N GLY A 685 -14.91 -8.54 36.70
CA GLY A 685 -13.55 -8.20 37.13
C GLY A 685 -12.44 -8.75 36.21
N VAL A 686 -12.80 -9.27 35.03
CA VAL A 686 -11.87 -9.87 34.07
C VAL A 686 -11.26 -8.79 33.18
N ASN A 687 -9.97 -8.53 33.35
CA ASN A 687 -9.24 -7.52 32.60
C ASN A 687 -8.64 -8.10 31.30
N PRO A 688 -8.47 -7.29 30.24
CA PRO A 688 -7.85 -7.74 28.99
C PRO A 688 -6.37 -8.14 29.09
N ALA A 689 -5.72 -7.93 30.23
CA ALA A 689 -4.36 -8.40 30.51
C ALA A 689 -4.25 -8.86 31.97
N TYR A 690 -3.35 -9.82 32.23
CA TYR A 690 -3.07 -10.34 33.58
C TYR A 690 -2.64 -9.23 34.54
N GLU A 691 -1.75 -8.34 34.09
CA GLU A 691 -1.40 -7.15 34.85
C GLU A 691 -2.39 -6.03 34.55
N ARG A 692 -3.05 -5.55 35.60
CA ARG A 692 -3.92 -4.37 35.51
C ARG A 692 -3.06 -3.17 35.14
N LYS A 693 -3.48 -2.42 34.11
CA LYS A 693 -2.77 -1.21 33.66
C LYS A 693 -3.11 0.00 34.54
N THR A 694 -2.99 -0.14 35.85
CA THR A 694 -3.23 0.97 36.79
C THR A 694 -2.22 2.10 36.57
N GLU A 695 -2.50 3.28 37.10
CA GLU A 695 -1.61 4.44 37.00
C GLU A 695 -0.25 4.16 37.65
N GLU A 696 -0.21 3.47 38.78
CA GLU A 696 1.01 3.07 39.48
C GLU A 696 1.84 2.13 38.61
N ALA A 697 1.22 1.10 38.04
CA ALA A 697 1.89 0.14 37.16
C ALA A 697 2.39 0.79 35.86
N ARG A 698 1.67 1.79 35.32
CA ARG A 698 2.12 2.59 34.17
C ARG A 698 3.31 3.47 34.55
N THR A 699 3.26 4.11 35.72
CA THR A 699 4.32 4.98 36.24
C THR A 699 5.61 4.20 36.48
N VAL A 700 5.54 3.04 37.14
CA VAL A 700 6.71 2.16 37.36
C VAL A 700 7.34 1.75 36.03
N ARG A 701 6.54 1.34 35.04
CA ARG A 701 7.05 0.99 33.70
C ARG A 701 7.65 2.17 32.97
N MET A 702 7.07 3.36 33.12
CA MET A 702 7.61 4.59 32.53
C MET A 702 8.96 4.96 33.16
N LEU A 703 9.08 4.90 34.49
CA LEU A 703 10.33 5.15 35.21
C LEU A 703 11.44 4.16 34.81
N LYS A 704 11.12 2.86 34.75
CA LYS A 704 12.05 1.83 34.25
C LYS A 704 12.54 2.15 32.84
N ARG A 705 11.62 2.41 31.90
CA ARG A 705 11.98 2.79 30.52
C ARG A 705 12.84 4.06 30.44
N LYS A 706 12.57 5.04 31.30
CA LYS A 706 13.37 6.28 31.37
C LYS A 706 14.79 5.98 31.84
N SER A 707 14.93 5.17 32.88
CA SER A 707 16.24 4.69 33.36
C SER A 707 17.01 3.92 32.27
N ASP A 708 16.36 2.94 31.62
CA ASP A 708 16.98 2.15 30.53
C ASP A 708 17.39 3.02 29.33
N THR A 709 16.63 4.07 29.05
CA THR A 709 16.95 5.02 27.97
C THR A 709 18.16 5.87 28.35
N GLN A 710 18.21 6.35 29.60
CA GLN A 710 19.36 7.10 30.10
C GLN A 710 20.63 6.26 30.06
N LEU A 711 20.58 5.01 30.51
CA LEU A 711 21.71 4.07 30.44
C LEU A 711 22.22 3.89 29.00
N ARG A 712 21.30 3.76 28.03
CA ARG A 712 21.66 3.65 26.61
C ARG A 712 22.28 4.92 26.04
N ILE A 713 21.81 6.10 26.46
CA ILE A 713 22.39 7.39 26.06
C ILE A 713 23.82 7.49 26.59
N CYS A 714 24.01 7.28 27.90
CA CYS A 714 25.33 7.31 28.53
C CYS A 714 26.30 6.33 27.86
N ALA A 715 25.87 5.10 27.58
CA ALA A 715 26.70 4.12 26.88
C ALA A 715 27.06 4.55 25.43
N SER A 716 26.21 5.36 24.78
CA SER A 716 26.49 5.90 23.45
C SER A 716 27.45 7.09 23.49
N GLU A 717 27.33 7.93 24.50
CA GLU A 717 28.24 9.05 24.75
C GLU A 717 29.64 8.51 25.09
N ASP A 718 29.74 7.49 25.94
CA ASP A 718 31.01 6.80 26.23
C ASP A 718 31.67 6.24 24.97
N ARG A 719 30.90 5.59 24.08
CA ARG A 719 31.44 5.14 22.77
C ARG A 719 31.97 6.29 21.92
N SER A 720 31.26 7.42 21.92
CA SER A 720 31.67 8.61 21.17
C SER A 720 32.97 9.19 21.71
N ILE A 721 33.15 9.17 23.04
CA ILE A 721 34.40 9.56 23.71
C ILE A 721 35.54 8.60 23.33
N VAL A 722 35.31 7.28 23.37
CA VAL A 722 36.32 6.29 22.94
C VAL A 722 36.75 6.53 21.49
N ASP A 723 35.80 6.79 20.59
CA ASP A 723 36.11 7.04 19.18
C ASP A 723 36.81 8.39 18.96
N ALA A 724 36.46 9.41 19.73
CA ALA A 724 37.14 10.70 19.73
C ALA A 724 38.59 10.56 20.20
N ASN A 725 38.83 9.86 21.32
CA ASN A 725 40.16 9.55 21.83
C ASN A 725 41.02 8.82 20.78
N LYS A 726 40.49 7.78 20.14
CA LYS A 726 41.20 7.07 19.04
C LYS A 726 41.58 8.00 17.87
N LYS A 727 40.69 8.91 17.49
CA LYS A 727 40.95 9.88 16.41
C LYS A 727 42.00 10.91 16.83
N LEU A 728 41.96 11.33 18.09
CA LEU A 728 42.94 12.24 18.68
C LEU A 728 44.33 11.59 18.64
N ASP A 729 44.47 10.36 19.15
CA ASP A 729 45.72 9.58 19.14
C ASP A 729 46.26 9.38 17.71
N ALA A 730 45.40 8.97 16.77
CA ALA A 730 45.78 8.76 15.38
C ALA A 730 46.25 10.06 14.71
N SER A 731 45.63 11.19 15.04
CA SER A 731 45.98 12.51 14.51
C SER A 731 47.28 13.03 15.15
N ALA A 732 47.45 12.85 16.45
CA ALA A 732 48.69 13.16 17.17
C ALA A 732 49.88 12.38 16.60
N GLY A 733 49.70 11.09 16.33
CA GLY A 733 50.72 10.24 15.70
C GLY A 733 51.06 10.65 14.25
N LYS A 734 50.14 11.30 13.53
CA LYS A 734 50.40 11.87 12.19
C LYS A 734 51.17 13.18 12.28
N VAL A 735 50.79 14.07 13.21
CA VAL A 735 51.53 15.31 13.48
C VAL A 735 52.98 15.00 13.85
N LYS A 736 53.21 14.05 14.76
CA LYS A 736 54.56 13.63 15.16
C LYS A 736 55.41 13.15 13.97
N ARG A 737 54.85 12.32 13.08
CA ARG A 737 55.55 11.84 11.88
C ARG A 737 55.82 12.94 10.86
N ALA A 738 54.84 13.82 10.62
CA ALA A 738 54.98 14.93 9.69
C ALA A 738 56.01 15.97 10.19
N ARG A 739 56.11 16.18 11.51
CA ARG A 739 57.13 17.03 12.14
C ARG A 739 58.54 16.50 11.93
N LEU A 740 58.76 15.21 12.15
CA LEU A 740 60.04 14.56 11.89
C LEU A 740 60.49 14.70 10.43
N MET A 741 59.58 14.56 9.46
CA MET A 741 59.86 14.76 8.03
C MET A 741 60.12 16.22 7.67
N HIS A 742 59.41 17.15 8.31
CA HIS A 742 59.64 18.58 8.18
C HIS A 742 61.04 18.97 8.66
N ASP A 743 61.43 18.50 9.85
CA ASP A 743 62.69 18.86 10.50
C ASP A 743 63.91 18.23 9.81
N THR A 744 63.73 17.13 9.07
CA THR A 744 64.82 16.43 8.33
C THR A 744 65.01 16.90 6.90
N ASN A 745 63.94 17.23 6.16
CA ASN A 745 64.02 17.47 4.70
C ASN A 745 63.64 18.89 4.25
N GLY A 746 63.02 19.74 5.09
CA GLY A 746 62.86 21.19 4.86
C GLY A 746 62.26 21.65 3.52
N THR A 747 61.53 20.78 2.79
CA THR A 747 60.96 21.11 1.48
C THR A 747 59.58 21.78 1.59
N VAL A 748 59.17 22.54 0.57
CA VAL A 748 57.82 23.15 0.48
C VAL A 748 56.70 22.11 0.63
N SER A 749 56.93 20.89 0.14
CA SER A 749 55.99 19.76 0.26
C SER A 749 55.86 19.25 1.70
N SER A 750 56.95 19.16 2.46
CA SER A 750 56.92 18.75 3.87
C SER A 750 56.24 19.79 4.77
N ASN A 751 56.35 21.08 4.45
CA ASN A 751 55.68 22.15 5.21
C ASN A 751 54.16 22.11 5.02
N SER A 752 53.69 21.88 3.79
CA SER A 752 52.27 21.71 3.49
C SER A 752 51.68 20.47 4.19
N ALA A 753 52.41 19.35 4.18
CA ALA A 753 51.99 18.12 4.84
C ALA A 753 51.89 18.26 6.37
N TYR A 754 52.81 18.99 7.00
CA TYR A 754 52.78 19.28 8.43
C TYR A 754 51.61 20.20 8.81
N ALA A 755 51.39 21.28 8.06
CA ALA A 755 50.26 22.19 8.28
C ALA A 755 48.90 21.48 8.13
N ALA A 756 48.77 20.58 7.15
CA ALA A 756 47.56 19.77 6.98
C ALA A 756 47.35 18.75 8.10
N ALA A 757 48.43 18.20 8.69
CA ALA A 757 48.36 17.31 9.84
C ALA A 757 47.94 18.04 11.12
N LEU A 758 48.49 19.24 11.36
CA LEU A 758 48.09 20.13 12.47
C LEU A 758 46.61 20.48 12.39
N LYS A 759 46.13 20.96 11.23
CA LYS A 759 44.71 21.30 11.04
C LYS A 759 43.76 20.13 11.34
N LYS A 760 44.17 18.89 11.02
CA LYS A 760 43.38 17.69 11.33
C LYS A 760 43.41 17.33 12.81
N TYR A 761 44.53 17.59 13.49
CA TYR A 761 44.67 17.41 14.92
C TYR A 761 43.85 18.45 15.69
N ASP A 762 43.91 19.72 15.31
CA ASP A 762 43.12 20.81 15.91
C ASP A 762 41.62 20.51 15.77
N LEU A 763 41.18 20.05 14.59
CA LEU A 763 39.80 19.60 14.40
C LEU A 763 39.43 18.39 15.27
N ALA A 764 40.37 17.47 15.53
CA ALA A 764 40.13 16.34 16.43
C ALA A 764 40.05 16.76 17.90
N VAL A 765 40.83 17.78 18.31
CA VAL A 765 40.75 18.42 19.62
C VAL A 765 39.41 19.14 19.78
N GLU A 766 39.01 19.98 18.83
CA GLU A 766 37.71 20.67 18.84
C GLU A 766 36.54 19.69 18.97
N ASN A 767 36.55 18.61 18.18
CA ASN A 767 35.53 17.56 18.27
C ASN A 767 35.53 16.85 19.64
N SER A 768 36.70 16.69 20.28
CA SER A 768 36.80 16.08 21.62
C SER A 768 36.34 17.05 22.71
N VAL A 769 36.64 18.35 22.58
CA VAL A 769 36.18 19.41 23.48
C VAL A 769 34.64 19.49 23.48
N GLN A 770 34.00 19.32 22.32
CA GLN A 770 32.54 19.27 22.22
C GLN A 770 31.89 18.09 22.99
N LEU A 771 32.65 17.07 23.35
CA LEU A 771 32.19 15.92 24.14
C LEU A 771 32.44 16.10 25.65
N THR A 772 33.08 17.18 26.07
CA THR A 772 33.37 17.46 27.48
C THR A 772 32.07 17.55 28.28
N GLY A 773 32.00 16.83 29.40
CA GLY A 773 30.81 16.80 30.26
C GLY A 773 29.70 15.84 29.81
N THR A 774 29.89 15.08 28.72
CA THR A 774 28.88 14.12 28.22
C THR A 774 29.10 12.67 28.69
N SER A 775 30.16 12.38 29.44
CA SER A 775 30.50 11.00 29.85
C SER A 775 29.57 10.43 30.91
N SER A 776 29.43 9.10 30.94
CA SER A 776 28.85 8.40 32.09
C SER A 776 29.71 8.45 33.37
N GLY A 777 30.95 8.96 33.25
CA GLY A 777 31.99 8.89 34.28
C GLY A 777 32.88 7.65 34.18
N ASN A 778 32.53 6.65 33.35
CA ASN A 778 33.33 5.43 33.18
C ASN A 778 34.43 5.55 32.12
N VAL A 779 34.36 6.56 31.24
CA VAL A 779 35.35 6.80 30.18
C VAL A 779 35.74 8.27 30.17
N HIS A 780 37.04 8.55 30.23
CA HIS A 780 37.58 9.91 30.26
C HIS A 780 38.09 10.36 28.88
N LEU A 781 37.93 11.64 28.58
CA LEU A 781 38.51 12.29 27.39
C LEU A 781 40.02 12.47 27.58
N GLN A 782 40.80 12.15 26.55
CA GLN A 782 42.27 12.23 26.57
C GLN A 782 42.80 13.56 26.01
N ILE A 783 42.08 14.67 26.21
CA ILE A 783 42.52 15.98 25.71
C ILE A 783 43.83 16.35 26.43
N PRO A 784 44.95 16.58 25.71
CA PRO A 784 46.18 17.00 26.37
C PRO A 784 45.98 18.38 26.99
N VAL A 785 46.47 18.53 28.23
CA VAL A 785 46.54 19.81 28.92
C VAL A 785 47.30 20.76 28.00
N MET A 786 46.67 21.88 27.60
CA MET A 786 47.38 22.95 26.92
C MET A 786 48.45 23.46 27.89
N HIS A 787 49.69 23.01 27.72
CA HIS A 787 50.82 23.71 28.30
C HIS A 787 50.88 25.07 27.60
N GLU A 788 50.59 26.11 28.37
CA GLU A 788 50.85 27.50 28.03
C GLU A 788 52.25 27.59 27.41
N TYR A 789 52.31 27.95 26.13
CA TYR A 789 53.53 28.51 25.57
C TYR A 789 53.70 29.88 26.23
N GLY A 790 54.42 29.88 27.35
CA GLY A 790 54.83 31.08 28.05
C GLY A 790 55.78 31.90 27.18
N ASP A 791 55.37 33.13 26.90
CA ASP A 791 56.29 34.26 26.85
C ASP A 791 56.17 35.01 28.18
N HIS A 792 57.26 35.64 28.60
CA HIS A 792 57.61 35.98 29.97
C HIS A 792 56.57 36.70 30.89
N SER A 793 56.66 36.33 32.17
CA SER A 793 56.41 37.12 33.40
C SER A 793 54.97 37.34 33.88
N SER A 794 54.57 36.61 34.92
CA SER A 794 54.47 37.12 36.30
C SER A 794 53.77 36.09 37.20
N ASN A 795 54.33 35.90 38.39
CA ASN A 795 53.80 35.09 39.49
C ASN A 795 52.36 35.51 39.84
N THR A 796 51.45 34.55 39.98
CA THR A 796 50.70 34.31 41.23
C THR A 796 49.93 32.98 41.18
N SER A 797 50.18 32.17 42.20
CA SER A 797 49.49 30.94 42.60
C SER A 797 47.99 31.13 42.84
N PHE A 798 47.15 30.16 42.47
CA PHE A 798 45.99 29.77 43.30
C PHE A 798 45.50 28.33 43.04
N GLU A 799 45.04 27.73 44.13
CA GLU A 799 44.72 26.33 44.40
C GLU A 799 43.36 25.86 43.85
N ASN A 800 43.23 24.53 43.80
CA ASN A 800 42.10 23.70 43.39
C ASN A 800 40.74 24.02 44.06
N VAL A 801 39.66 23.97 43.25
CA VAL A 801 38.39 23.24 43.51
C VAL A 801 37.84 22.71 42.19
#